data_AF-A0A954U297-F1
#
_entry.id   AF-A0A954U297-F1
#
_cell.length_a   1.000
_cell.length_b   1.000
_cell.length_c   1.000
_cell.angle_alpha   90.00
_cell.angle_beta   90.00
_cell.angle_gamma   90.00
#
_symmetry.space_group_name_H-M   'P 1'
#
loop_
_entity.id
_entity.type
_entity.pdbx_description
1 polymer ?
#
loop_
_entity_poly.entity_id
_entity_poly.type
_entity_poly.pdbx_seq_one_letter_code
_entity_poly.pdbx_strand_id
1 'polypeptide(L)'
;VRLDNVTRAIEYRAEGGDDSSMAWRTLEVVEPPAIESFEAMVQPPEYTGLAARPVGQRVRAIAGSALSLAARVNKPLKSVRLRFDGQSPTSQVNFAIDRDGRGFHVEAADAGRLRVERDGVFFFELADAEGIVGESEERWYVEAVADQPPTVSLDQPVDHVQATAAATVPLRVLVKDDLAVRRVTLRLHRSVAAEGEFETIPLYDAGESPPESADGGERGESRVIEHELELSKLSGLTPGAWLELQVVAEDFVPQSAESVARRISIITPDELEDRLAQRQATILGRLAEALRLEQDARTQTRAVAIQLEEAGRLAAVEVDQLQSAELTQRQVAQLLADQPDSVRALIAALLNELENNRVDSPEVQRRMQELSAAIETIASRHLPEIQGGLTTTLKAARSALQSHGDGRWHSAVAESLGPVGARQDEVIAMLEQLLGQLSQWDSYRRFAREVSRLRREQDEVRERTNQLRLDTLAQTRRDLEPDQRAELRRLVEQQSELARRLDRMLGRMETMRDELQTSDPLAAATLADALDTARRAAVSGQMRESSRELEANRIGQATELQEQLDQDLGELIDVLSNRREHELDRIARQLDDAAGELKSLQGRQRDIAGQMEAAGQNADEQERQRELQRLTREQQKLEEETQRLRRRLERLQANRTGESLSRAGQNMQQAGSAAEQGDANAAADSARQAERDLEEANQQLAQQRQQAKQDLLFEQLARLEHAVEGLVARQQSALDESRRLEDLRDGDGMLTRAQNASVQLLAEEQRTLAAEVRGLADELAS
;
A
#
# COMPACT_ATOMS: atom_id res chain seq x y z
N VAL A 1 -64.63 66.96 -22.02
CA VAL A 1 -64.52 65.67 -22.74
C VAL A 1 -63.11 65.14 -22.52
N ARG A 2 -62.96 63.89 -22.08
CA ARG A 2 -61.65 63.24 -21.96
C ARG A 2 -61.43 62.42 -23.23
N LEU A 3 -60.31 62.61 -23.90
CA LEU A 3 -59.92 61.86 -25.09
C LEU A 3 -58.83 60.87 -24.68
N ASP A 4 -59.14 59.59 -24.70
CA ASP A 4 -58.17 58.52 -24.42
C ASP A 4 -57.64 57.95 -25.75
N ASN A 5 -56.37 57.54 -25.79
CA ASN A 5 -55.68 56.95 -26.97
C ASN A 5 -55.69 57.81 -28.25
N VAL A 6 -55.30 59.08 -28.14
CA VAL A 6 -55.10 59.96 -29.31
C VAL A 6 -53.82 59.54 -30.05
N THR A 7 -53.97 58.83 -31.17
CA THR A 7 -52.86 58.30 -32.00
C THR A 7 -52.62 59.11 -33.29
N ARG A 8 -53.38 60.19 -33.50
CA ARG A 8 -53.31 61.05 -34.69
C ARG A 8 -53.49 62.49 -34.25
N ALA A 9 -52.92 63.44 -34.99
CA ALA A 9 -53.13 64.85 -34.70
C ALA A 9 -54.63 65.20 -34.76
N ILE A 10 -55.09 65.99 -33.80
CA ILE A 10 -56.49 66.43 -33.70
C ILE A 10 -56.57 67.92 -33.49
N GLU A 11 -57.56 68.58 -34.09
CA GLU A 11 -57.82 69.99 -33.83
C GLU A 11 -58.95 70.13 -32.80
N TYR A 12 -58.79 71.04 -31.85
CA TYR A 12 -59.81 71.33 -30.86
C TYR A 12 -60.00 72.83 -30.67
N ARG A 13 -61.21 73.21 -30.30
CA ARG A 13 -61.54 74.53 -29.74
C ARG A 13 -62.59 74.34 -28.66
N ALA A 14 -62.64 75.25 -27.69
CA ALA A 14 -63.68 75.29 -26.68
C ALA A 14 -64.71 76.36 -27.03
N GLU A 15 -65.99 76.07 -26.80
CA GLU A 15 -67.11 77.00 -26.94
C GLU A 15 -67.91 77.01 -25.63
N GLY A 16 -68.28 78.19 -25.14
CA GLY A 16 -68.97 78.33 -23.85
C GLY A 16 -70.03 79.43 -23.90
N GLY A 17 -71.30 79.06 -23.73
CA GLY A 17 -72.42 80.00 -23.87
C GLY A 17 -72.53 80.53 -25.31
N ASP A 18 -72.40 81.84 -25.47
CA ASP A 18 -72.39 82.59 -26.73
C ASP A 18 -70.97 82.98 -27.20
N ASP A 19 -69.92 82.61 -26.47
CA ASP A 19 -68.52 82.83 -26.88
C ASP A 19 -67.99 81.66 -27.72
N SER A 20 -67.72 81.95 -28.99
CA SER A 20 -67.08 81.05 -29.96
C SER A 20 -65.76 81.62 -30.51
N SER A 21 -65.11 82.54 -29.78
CA SER A 21 -63.93 83.27 -30.27
C SER A 21 -62.62 82.47 -30.28
N MET A 22 -62.59 81.27 -29.69
CA MET A 22 -61.39 80.43 -29.66
C MET A 22 -61.08 79.85 -31.05
N ALA A 23 -59.90 80.20 -31.58
CA ALA A 23 -59.37 79.60 -32.80
C ALA A 23 -59.05 78.10 -32.60
N TRP A 24 -59.22 77.30 -33.66
CA TRP A 24 -58.81 75.90 -33.67
C TRP A 24 -57.33 75.76 -33.30
N ARG A 25 -57.04 74.87 -32.35
CA ARG A 25 -55.70 74.51 -31.91
C ARG A 25 -55.42 73.07 -32.33
N THR A 26 -54.33 72.86 -33.07
CA THR A 26 -53.87 71.52 -33.45
C THR A 26 -53.07 70.92 -32.31
N LEU A 27 -53.46 69.72 -31.88
CA LEU A 27 -52.73 68.86 -30.96
C LEU A 27 -52.00 67.81 -31.81
N GLU A 28 -50.68 67.88 -31.88
CA GLU A 28 -49.84 66.91 -32.59
C GLU A 28 -49.42 65.76 -31.67
N VAL A 29 -49.43 64.55 -32.20
CA VAL A 29 -48.93 63.36 -31.50
C VAL A 29 -47.50 63.13 -31.95
N VAL A 30 -46.56 63.23 -31.03
CA VAL A 30 -45.13 63.02 -31.29
C VAL A 30 -44.70 61.74 -30.60
N GLU A 31 -44.04 60.85 -31.33
CA GLU A 31 -43.50 59.62 -30.76
C GLU A 31 -42.37 59.95 -29.77
N PRO A 32 -42.30 59.29 -28.61
CA PRO A 32 -41.20 59.48 -27.69
C PRO A 32 -39.87 58.99 -28.29
N PRO A 33 -38.72 59.43 -27.73
CA PRO A 33 -37.41 58.90 -28.11
C PRO A 33 -37.31 57.40 -27.86
N ALA A 34 -36.80 56.65 -28.84
CA ALA A 34 -36.61 55.20 -28.77
C ALA A 34 -35.15 54.82 -29.04
N ILE A 35 -34.69 53.73 -28.40
CA ILE A 35 -33.35 53.16 -28.56
C ILE A 35 -33.29 52.37 -29.87
N GLU A 36 -32.32 52.69 -30.73
CA GLU A 36 -32.07 52.00 -32.01
C GLU A 36 -31.01 50.91 -31.87
N SER A 37 -29.99 51.14 -31.04
CA SER A 37 -28.92 50.17 -30.77
C SER A 37 -28.41 50.33 -29.34
N PHE A 38 -28.09 49.21 -28.70
CA PHE A 38 -27.58 49.17 -27.34
C PHE A 38 -26.38 48.24 -27.23
N GLU A 39 -25.31 48.73 -26.63
CA GLU A 39 -24.09 48.00 -26.31
C GLU A 39 -23.88 48.01 -24.80
N ALA A 40 -23.79 46.83 -24.20
CA ALA A 40 -23.43 46.66 -22.81
C ALA A 40 -22.19 45.78 -22.69
N MET A 41 -21.24 46.20 -21.87
CA MET A 41 -20.10 45.38 -21.48
C MET A 41 -20.14 45.14 -19.98
N VAL A 42 -19.89 43.90 -19.58
CA VAL A 42 -19.65 43.52 -18.20
C VAL A 42 -18.14 43.47 -18.01
N GLN A 43 -17.65 44.21 -17.02
CA GLN A 43 -16.29 44.08 -16.51
C GLN A 43 -16.35 43.40 -15.14
N PRO A 44 -15.95 42.11 -15.04
CA PRO A 44 -15.88 41.39 -13.77
C PRO A 44 -14.92 42.06 -12.77
N PRO A 45 -15.07 41.80 -11.46
CA PRO A 45 -14.10 42.25 -10.45
C PRO A 45 -12.68 41.75 -10.74
N GLU A 46 -11.65 42.52 -10.39
CA GLU A 46 -10.25 42.18 -10.65
C GLU A 46 -9.83 40.82 -10.07
N TYR A 47 -10.38 40.44 -8.91
CA TYR A 47 -10.09 39.17 -8.23
C TYR A 47 -10.55 37.92 -9.02
N THR A 48 -11.41 38.09 -10.04
CA THR A 48 -11.91 36.98 -10.87
C THR A 48 -10.96 36.60 -12.00
N GLY A 49 -10.01 37.48 -12.37
CA GLY A 49 -9.11 37.25 -13.52
C GLY A 49 -9.82 37.15 -14.88
N LEU A 50 -11.10 37.54 -14.96
CA LEU A 50 -11.92 37.44 -16.16
C LEU A 50 -11.87 38.73 -17.00
N ALA A 51 -11.73 38.56 -18.33
CA ALA A 51 -11.75 39.67 -19.26
C ALA A 51 -13.16 40.30 -19.41
N ALA A 52 -13.20 41.59 -19.72
CA ALA A 52 -14.45 42.27 -20.01
C ALA A 52 -15.11 41.69 -21.27
N ARG A 53 -16.43 41.53 -21.25
CA ARG A 53 -17.18 40.89 -22.35
C ARG A 53 -18.49 41.61 -22.68
N PRO A 54 -18.93 41.58 -23.95
CA PRO A 54 -20.23 42.13 -24.34
C PRO A 54 -21.38 41.25 -23.82
N VAL A 55 -22.50 41.90 -23.51
CA VAL A 55 -23.75 41.25 -23.07
C VAL A 55 -24.96 41.81 -23.82
N GLY A 56 -25.97 40.95 -24.01
CA GLY A 56 -27.25 41.34 -24.60
C GLY A 56 -28.28 41.77 -23.54
N GLN A 57 -29.57 41.55 -23.84
CA GLN A 57 -30.67 41.90 -22.93
C GLN A 57 -30.71 41.08 -21.62
N ARG A 58 -30.01 39.94 -21.57
CA ARG A 58 -29.81 39.14 -20.36
C ARG A 58 -28.36 39.26 -19.91
N VAL A 59 -28.17 39.91 -18.78
CA VAL A 59 -26.86 40.21 -18.20
C VAL A 59 -26.66 39.29 -17.00
N ARG A 60 -26.01 38.15 -17.23
CA ARG A 60 -25.52 37.29 -16.13
C ARG A 60 -24.11 37.72 -15.78
N ALA A 61 -23.87 38.17 -14.55
CA ALA A 61 -22.56 38.66 -14.11
C ALA A 61 -22.31 38.32 -12.64
N ILE A 62 -21.05 38.19 -12.25
CA ILE A 62 -20.66 37.98 -10.85
C ILE A 62 -21.00 39.23 -10.05
N ALA A 63 -21.52 39.06 -8.83
CA ALA A 63 -21.81 40.17 -7.94
C ALA A 63 -20.57 41.09 -7.77
N GLY A 64 -20.77 42.41 -7.86
CA GLY A 64 -19.70 43.42 -7.85
C GLY A 64 -19.16 43.82 -9.23
N SER A 65 -19.53 43.12 -10.31
CA SER A 65 -19.13 43.46 -11.69
C SER A 65 -19.62 44.85 -12.10
N ALA A 66 -18.78 45.61 -12.79
CA ALA A 66 -19.14 46.92 -13.33
C ALA A 66 -19.80 46.78 -14.71
N LEU A 67 -20.88 47.52 -14.94
CA LEU A 67 -21.53 47.61 -16.24
C LEU A 67 -21.16 48.92 -16.92
N SER A 68 -20.71 48.85 -18.17
CA SER A 68 -20.64 50.00 -19.06
C SER A 68 -21.74 49.88 -20.11
N LEU A 69 -22.53 50.95 -20.24
CA LEU A 69 -23.69 51.01 -21.12
C LEU A 69 -23.50 52.13 -22.14
N ALA A 70 -23.75 51.84 -23.40
CA ALA A 70 -23.79 52.81 -24.50
C ALA A 70 -24.97 52.51 -25.41
N ALA A 71 -25.66 53.55 -25.89
CA ALA A 71 -26.79 53.38 -26.78
C ALA A 71 -26.91 54.51 -27.81
N ARG A 72 -27.60 54.22 -28.92
CA ARG A 72 -28.05 55.23 -29.88
C ARG A 72 -29.56 55.27 -29.92
N VAL A 73 -30.10 56.45 -30.15
CA VAL A 73 -31.53 56.72 -30.19
C VAL A 73 -31.93 57.44 -31.48
N ASN A 74 -33.21 57.33 -31.84
CA ASN A 74 -33.76 57.88 -33.08
C ASN A 74 -33.91 59.42 -33.08
N LYS A 75 -33.82 60.09 -31.92
CA LYS A 75 -34.02 61.54 -31.74
C LYS A 75 -32.99 62.19 -30.80
N PRO A 76 -32.63 63.48 -30.99
CA PRO A 76 -31.73 64.20 -30.08
C PRO A 76 -32.26 64.31 -28.64
N LEU A 77 -31.45 63.87 -27.67
CA LEU A 77 -31.80 63.84 -26.26
C LEU A 77 -31.34 65.09 -25.51
N LYS A 78 -32.12 65.46 -24.49
CA LYS A 78 -31.78 66.45 -23.47
C LYS A 78 -31.33 65.80 -22.17
N SER A 79 -31.92 64.66 -21.79
CA SER A 79 -31.50 63.91 -20.61
C SER A 79 -31.83 62.42 -20.72
N VAL A 80 -31.05 61.62 -20.01
CA VAL A 80 -31.21 60.16 -19.88
C VAL A 80 -31.22 59.81 -18.40
N ARG A 81 -32.17 58.99 -17.99
CA ARG A 81 -32.24 58.45 -16.63
C ARG A 81 -32.40 56.94 -16.65
N LEU A 82 -31.57 56.25 -15.89
CA LEU A 82 -31.70 54.80 -15.67
C LEU A 82 -32.71 54.53 -14.55
N ARG A 83 -33.62 53.58 -14.77
CA ARG A 83 -34.63 53.15 -13.82
C ARG A 83 -34.50 51.66 -13.53
N PHE A 84 -34.61 51.28 -12.27
CA PHE A 84 -34.71 49.88 -11.83
C PHE A 84 -36.13 49.60 -11.35
N ASP A 85 -36.68 48.45 -11.74
CA ASP A 85 -38.03 48.05 -11.36
C ASP A 85 -38.13 47.87 -9.82
N GLY A 86 -39.15 48.48 -9.21
CA GLY A 86 -39.44 48.35 -7.77
C GLY A 86 -38.58 49.15 -6.77
N GLN A 87 -37.68 50.06 -7.19
CA GLN A 87 -36.91 50.92 -6.27
C GLN A 87 -37.00 52.42 -6.61
N SER A 88 -37.09 53.27 -5.58
CA SER A 88 -36.78 54.72 -5.70
C SER A 88 -35.34 54.88 -6.16
N PRO A 89 -35.00 55.90 -6.99
CA PRO A 89 -33.74 55.95 -7.75
C PRO A 89 -32.51 55.80 -6.85
N THR A 90 -32.00 54.57 -6.78
CA THR A 90 -30.78 54.23 -6.07
C THR A 90 -29.62 54.46 -7.03
N SER A 91 -28.81 55.47 -6.71
CA SER A 91 -27.61 55.91 -7.44
C SER A 91 -27.88 56.59 -8.79
N GLN A 92 -27.83 57.94 -8.80
CA GLN A 92 -27.76 58.74 -10.03
C GLN A 92 -26.47 58.38 -10.78
N VAL A 93 -26.57 57.51 -11.76
CA VAL A 93 -25.55 57.35 -12.81
C VAL A 93 -25.81 58.44 -13.84
N ASN A 94 -24.84 59.31 -14.08
CA ASN A 94 -24.95 60.31 -15.13
C ASN A 94 -24.55 59.70 -16.47
N PHE A 95 -25.28 60.11 -17.50
CA PHE A 95 -25.01 59.74 -18.89
C PHE A 95 -24.52 60.98 -19.63
N ALA A 96 -23.38 60.83 -20.30
CA ALA A 96 -22.93 61.80 -21.28
C ALA A 96 -23.68 61.58 -22.59
N ILE A 97 -24.24 62.65 -23.15
CA ILE A 97 -24.90 62.64 -24.45
C ILE A 97 -23.87 63.12 -25.49
N ASP A 98 -23.75 62.40 -26.60
CA ASP A 98 -22.83 62.70 -27.67
C ASP A 98 -23.17 64.03 -28.35
N ARG A 99 -22.21 64.62 -29.07
CA ARG A 99 -22.38 65.95 -29.71
C ARG A 99 -23.52 66.02 -30.71
N ASP A 100 -23.91 64.90 -31.31
CA ASP A 100 -25.04 64.80 -32.24
C ASP A 100 -26.40 64.70 -31.54
N GLY A 101 -26.40 64.57 -30.20
CA GLY A 101 -27.58 64.38 -29.37
C GLY A 101 -28.18 62.97 -29.45
N ARG A 102 -27.66 62.09 -30.31
CA ARG A 102 -28.29 60.80 -30.64
C ARG A 102 -27.58 59.60 -30.04
N GLY A 103 -26.38 59.75 -29.51
CA GLY A 103 -25.70 58.74 -28.71
C GLY A 103 -25.69 59.12 -27.23
N PHE A 104 -25.71 58.14 -26.34
CA PHE A 104 -25.40 58.36 -24.94
C PHE A 104 -24.57 57.20 -24.37
N HIS A 105 -23.72 57.51 -23.40
CA HIS A 105 -22.89 56.54 -22.69
C HIS A 105 -22.73 56.95 -21.23
N VAL A 106 -22.39 56.00 -20.36
CA VAL A 106 -22.11 56.30 -18.94
C VAL A 106 -20.92 57.25 -18.85
N GLU A 107 -21.05 58.33 -18.09
CA GLU A 107 -19.98 59.31 -17.92
C GLU A 107 -18.74 58.65 -17.28
N ALA A 108 -17.54 58.98 -17.75
CA ALA A 108 -16.30 58.37 -17.26
C ALA A 108 -16.09 58.55 -15.73
N ALA A 109 -16.60 59.64 -15.15
CA ALA A 109 -16.55 59.89 -13.70
C ALA A 109 -17.49 58.97 -12.88
N ASP A 110 -18.51 58.40 -13.54
CA ASP A 110 -19.46 57.45 -12.96
C ASP A 110 -19.21 56.01 -13.46
N ALA A 111 -18.17 55.80 -14.27
CA ALA A 111 -17.71 54.48 -14.67
C ALA A 111 -17.34 53.66 -13.42
N GLY A 112 -18.01 52.51 -13.23
CA GLY A 112 -17.84 51.67 -12.04
C GLY A 112 -18.80 51.95 -10.87
N ARG A 113 -19.68 52.95 -10.96
CA ARG A 113 -20.80 53.15 -10.01
C ARG A 113 -22.00 52.25 -10.31
N LEU A 114 -22.14 51.85 -11.57
CA LEU A 114 -23.15 50.89 -11.99
C LEU A 114 -22.60 49.47 -11.78
N ARG A 115 -22.97 48.84 -10.66
CA ARG A 115 -22.54 47.49 -10.29
C ARG A 115 -23.70 46.51 -10.21
N VAL A 116 -23.45 45.28 -10.64
CA VAL A 116 -24.38 44.16 -10.48
C VAL A 116 -24.27 43.65 -9.05
N GLU A 117 -25.24 43.93 -8.19
CA GLU A 117 -25.22 43.43 -6.79
C GLU A 117 -26.30 42.38 -6.52
N ARG A 118 -27.40 42.43 -7.25
CA ARG A 118 -28.59 41.59 -7.08
C ARG A 118 -29.35 41.49 -8.39
N ASP A 119 -30.22 40.50 -8.46
CA ASP A 119 -31.14 40.34 -9.57
C ASP A 119 -32.02 41.58 -9.72
N GLY A 120 -32.29 41.97 -10.96
CA GLY A 120 -33.08 43.15 -11.23
C GLY A 120 -33.39 43.35 -12.70
N VAL A 121 -34.33 44.26 -12.95
CA VAL A 121 -34.67 44.69 -14.30
C VAL A 121 -34.49 46.19 -14.39
N PHE A 122 -33.77 46.64 -15.43
CA PHE A 122 -33.62 48.07 -15.69
C PHE A 122 -34.14 48.47 -17.07
N PHE A 123 -34.50 49.74 -17.19
CA PHE A 123 -34.95 50.41 -18.40
C PHE A 123 -34.56 51.89 -18.37
N PHE A 124 -34.69 52.60 -19.48
CA PHE A 124 -34.31 54.01 -19.60
C PHE A 124 -35.52 54.92 -19.72
N GLU A 125 -35.49 56.04 -19.00
CA GLU A 125 -36.38 57.19 -19.17
C GLU A 125 -35.62 58.25 -19.97
N LEU A 126 -36.06 58.52 -21.20
CA LEU A 126 -35.42 59.38 -22.19
C LEU A 126 -36.23 60.65 -22.38
N ALA A 127 -35.60 61.82 -22.35
CA ALA A 127 -36.23 63.10 -22.65
C ALA A 127 -35.57 63.77 -23.85
N ASP A 128 -36.35 64.20 -24.84
CA ASP A 128 -35.83 64.94 -26.00
C ASP A 128 -35.63 66.45 -25.72
N ALA A 129 -35.09 67.15 -26.73
CA ALA A 129 -34.88 68.59 -26.69
C ALA A 129 -36.17 69.40 -26.56
N GLU A 130 -37.30 68.87 -27.06
CA GLU A 130 -38.64 69.48 -26.96
C GLU A 130 -39.32 69.23 -25.60
N GLY A 131 -38.75 68.36 -24.77
CA GLY A 131 -39.23 68.05 -23.42
C GLY A 131 -40.23 66.89 -23.37
N ILE A 132 -40.37 66.11 -24.44
CA ILE A 132 -41.17 64.87 -24.46
C ILE A 132 -40.35 63.78 -23.77
N VAL A 133 -40.99 63.10 -22.82
CA VAL A 133 -40.39 62.03 -22.03
C VAL A 133 -41.00 60.69 -22.44
N GLY A 134 -40.15 59.69 -22.70
CA GLY A 134 -40.55 58.32 -22.99
C GLY A 134 -39.76 57.31 -22.17
N GLU A 135 -40.33 56.13 -21.98
CA GLU A 135 -39.64 54.97 -21.43
C GLU A 135 -39.22 54.04 -22.57
N SER A 136 -38.06 53.40 -22.43
CA SER A 136 -37.65 52.37 -23.38
C SER A 136 -38.60 51.17 -23.31
N GLU A 137 -39.03 50.65 -24.47
CA GLU A 137 -39.81 49.42 -24.53
C GLU A 137 -38.99 48.19 -24.11
N GLU A 138 -37.69 48.23 -24.41
CA GLU A 138 -36.74 47.20 -24.02
C GLU A 138 -36.46 47.21 -22.52
N ARG A 139 -36.35 46.01 -21.94
CA ARG A 139 -36.00 45.77 -20.54
C ARG A 139 -34.82 44.83 -20.47
N TRP A 140 -33.84 45.18 -19.65
CA TRP A 140 -32.63 44.39 -19.43
C TRP A 140 -32.73 43.65 -18.12
N TYR A 141 -32.56 42.34 -18.17
CA TYR A 141 -32.61 41.44 -17.02
C TYR A 141 -31.19 41.20 -16.53
N VAL A 142 -30.91 41.60 -15.30
CA VAL A 142 -29.64 41.38 -14.62
C VAL A 142 -29.81 40.22 -13.66
N GLU A 143 -28.94 39.22 -13.79
CA GLU A 143 -28.81 38.07 -12.89
C GLU A 143 -27.44 38.18 -12.21
N ALA A 144 -27.46 38.35 -10.89
CA ALA A 144 -26.25 38.44 -10.08
C ALA A 144 -25.89 37.05 -9.58
N VAL A 145 -24.80 36.49 -10.11
CA VAL A 145 -24.25 35.22 -9.62
C VAL A 145 -23.37 35.52 -8.41
N ALA A 146 -23.71 34.92 -7.27
CA ALA A 146 -22.89 35.01 -6.06
C ALA A 146 -21.69 34.06 -6.17
N ASP A 147 -20.54 34.56 -5.73
CA ASP A 147 -19.29 33.84 -5.60
C ASP A 147 -19.38 32.80 -4.47
N GLN A 148 -19.06 31.54 -4.75
CA GLN A 148 -19.16 30.47 -3.76
C GLN A 148 -17.81 30.22 -3.08
N PRO A 149 -17.80 29.83 -1.79
CA PRO A 149 -16.55 29.47 -1.15
C PRO A 149 -16.00 28.19 -1.78
N PRO A 150 -14.67 27.99 -1.74
CA PRO A 150 -14.05 26.77 -2.21
C PRO A 150 -14.58 25.56 -1.44
N THR A 151 -14.44 24.37 -2.00
CA THR A 151 -14.66 23.10 -1.32
C THR A 151 -13.34 22.34 -1.24
N VAL A 152 -13.01 21.81 -0.06
CA VAL A 152 -11.77 21.08 0.17
C VAL A 152 -12.04 19.73 0.84
N SER A 153 -11.45 18.67 0.30
CA SER A 153 -11.43 17.35 0.92
C SER A 153 -10.00 16.82 1.06
N LEU A 154 -9.76 16.13 2.17
CA LEU A 154 -8.54 15.35 2.41
C LEU A 154 -8.88 13.88 2.10
N ASP A 155 -8.54 13.45 0.88
CA ASP A 155 -8.87 12.12 0.35
C ASP A 155 -7.92 11.04 0.88
N GLN A 156 -6.65 11.41 1.15
CA GLN A 156 -5.70 10.58 1.88
C GLN A 156 -5.04 11.41 2.99
N PRO A 157 -4.98 10.89 4.23
CA PRO A 157 -5.52 9.60 4.65
C PRO A 157 -7.06 9.58 4.71
N VAL A 158 -7.65 8.45 4.31
CA VAL A 158 -9.11 8.26 4.27
C VAL A 158 -9.72 8.35 5.67
N ASP A 159 -9.05 7.74 6.65
CA ASP A 159 -9.45 7.63 8.04
C ASP A 159 -8.29 7.99 8.99
N HIS A 160 -8.52 7.83 10.29
CA HIS A 160 -7.47 7.99 11.29
C HIS A 160 -6.29 7.04 11.04
N VAL A 161 -5.08 7.58 11.07
CA VAL A 161 -3.84 6.84 10.84
C VAL A 161 -3.16 6.58 12.17
N GLN A 162 -2.55 5.41 12.30
CA GLN A 162 -1.57 5.14 13.34
C GLN A 162 -0.22 5.03 12.65
N ALA A 163 0.76 5.78 13.12
CA ALA A 163 2.06 5.86 12.47
C ALA A 163 3.19 5.97 13.51
N THR A 164 4.39 5.55 13.16
CA THR A 164 5.58 5.78 13.99
C THR A 164 6.04 7.23 13.87
N ALA A 165 6.85 7.69 14.82
CA ALA A 165 7.45 9.03 14.74
C ALA A 165 8.36 9.24 13.52
N ALA A 166 8.83 8.15 12.90
CA ALA A 166 9.68 8.17 11.72
C ALA A 166 8.90 8.11 10.39
N ALA A 167 7.56 7.97 10.43
CA ALA A 167 6.75 7.73 9.25
C ALA A 167 6.65 8.96 8.32
N THR A 168 6.47 8.69 7.03
CA THR A 168 6.00 9.64 6.02
C THR A 168 4.53 9.34 5.73
N VAL A 169 3.66 10.32 5.96
CA VAL A 169 2.21 10.18 5.69
C VAL A 169 1.87 10.89 4.37
N PRO A 170 1.44 10.16 3.32
CA PRO A 170 1.01 10.78 2.08
C PRO A 170 -0.34 11.48 2.28
N LEU A 171 -0.41 12.72 1.84
CA LEU A 171 -1.60 13.57 1.85
C LEU A 171 -2.05 13.81 0.42
N ARG A 172 -3.35 13.58 0.16
CA ARG A 172 -3.98 13.90 -1.11
C ARG A 172 -5.17 14.80 -0.87
N VAL A 173 -5.07 16.03 -1.34
CA VAL A 173 -6.09 17.07 -1.15
C VAL A 173 -6.76 17.35 -2.49
N LEU A 174 -8.09 17.33 -2.50
CA LEU A 174 -8.90 17.78 -3.63
C LEU A 174 -9.55 19.11 -3.25
N VAL A 175 -9.26 20.15 -4.02
CA VAL A 175 -9.88 21.48 -3.88
C VAL A 175 -10.65 21.79 -5.14
N LYS A 176 -11.89 22.29 -4.99
CA LYS A 176 -12.71 22.76 -6.10
C LYS A 176 -13.28 24.13 -5.79
N ASP A 177 -13.24 25.01 -6.76
CA ASP A 177 -13.74 26.38 -6.69
C ASP A 177 -14.46 26.71 -8.00
N ASP A 178 -15.46 27.60 -7.99
CA ASP A 178 -16.13 28.03 -9.21
C ASP A 178 -15.33 29.07 -10.01
N LEU A 179 -14.34 29.73 -9.38
CA LEU A 179 -13.44 30.69 -10.01
C LEU A 179 -11.98 30.21 -9.96
N ALA A 180 -11.30 30.45 -8.84
CA ALA A 180 -9.87 30.18 -8.69
C ALA A 180 -9.46 30.05 -7.22
N VAL A 181 -8.65 29.04 -6.93
CA VAL A 181 -8.06 28.81 -5.61
C VAL A 181 -6.82 29.69 -5.45
N ARG A 182 -6.75 30.47 -4.38
CA ARG A 182 -5.59 31.31 -4.08
C ARG A 182 -4.55 30.56 -3.26
N ARG A 183 -4.98 29.95 -2.15
CA ARG A 183 -4.06 29.30 -1.20
C ARG A 183 -4.66 28.05 -0.61
N VAL A 184 -3.83 27.05 -0.41
CA VAL A 184 -4.18 25.84 0.34
C VAL A 184 -3.13 25.62 1.42
N THR A 185 -3.57 25.52 2.67
CA THR A 185 -2.69 25.30 3.83
C THR A 185 -3.14 24.08 4.62
N LEU A 186 -2.18 23.32 5.12
CA LEU A 186 -2.40 22.27 6.10
C LEU A 186 -2.21 22.87 7.50
N ARG A 187 -3.24 22.82 8.32
CA ARG A 187 -3.20 23.12 9.75
C ARG A 187 -2.98 21.83 10.53
N LEU A 188 -1.97 21.84 11.39
CA LEU A 188 -1.62 20.75 12.30
C LEU A 188 -1.87 21.20 13.73
N HIS A 189 -2.75 20.48 14.43
CA HIS A 189 -2.95 20.64 15.87
C HIS A 189 -2.35 19.45 16.61
N ARG A 190 -1.62 19.71 17.69
CA ARG A 190 -0.87 18.68 18.42
C ARG A 190 -1.46 18.48 19.81
N SER A 191 -1.39 17.26 20.32
CA SER A 191 -1.87 16.91 21.67
C SER A 191 -1.21 17.70 22.83
N VAL A 192 0.02 18.20 22.63
CA VAL A 192 0.81 18.92 23.64
C VAL A 192 0.69 20.45 23.47
N ALA A 193 0.09 20.91 22.37
CA ALA A 193 -0.09 22.34 22.10
C ALA A 193 -1.28 22.90 22.88
N ALA A 194 -1.26 24.21 23.17
CA ALA A 194 -2.41 24.88 23.75
C ALA A 194 -3.59 24.87 22.74
N GLU A 195 -4.84 24.81 23.24
CA GLU A 195 -6.03 24.89 22.38
C GLU A 195 -5.96 26.10 21.45
N GLY A 196 -6.00 25.85 20.14
CA GLY A 196 -5.99 26.89 19.10
C GLY A 196 -4.61 27.24 18.53
N GLU A 197 -3.53 26.59 18.99
CA GLU A 197 -2.20 26.74 18.41
C GLU A 197 -2.02 25.73 17.26
N PHE A 198 -2.09 26.24 16.02
CA PHE A 198 -1.93 25.44 14.80
C PHE A 198 -0.59 25.75 14.13
N GLU A 199 0.15 24.70 13.79
CA GLU A 199 1.26 24.81 12.86
C GLU A 199 0.72 24.76 11.43
N THR A 200 1.11 25.70 10.59
CA THR A 200 0.60 25.82 9.21
C THR A 200 1.67 25.48 8.19
N ILE A 201 1.41 24.49 7.34
CA ILE A 201 2.27 24.11 6.21
C ILE A 201 1.59 24.55 4.91
N PRO A 202 2.22 25.42 4.09
CA PRO A 202 1.65 25.81 2.80
C PRO A 202 1.72 24.63 1.81
N LEU A 203 0.57 24.22 1.28
CA LEU A 203 0.47 23.16 0.25
C LEU A 203 0.44 23.76 -1.17
N TYR A 204 -0.18 24.93 -1.32
CA TYR A 204 -0.29 25.64 -2.59
C TYR A 204 -0.46 27.15 -2.34
N ASP A 205 0.17 27.99 -3.18
CA ASP A 205 -0.02 29.44 -3.20
C ASP A 205 0.06 29.94 -4.65
N ALA A 206 -1.02 30.57 -5.13
CA ALA A 206 -1.13 31.14 -6.47
C ALA A 206 -0.57 32.58 -6.58
N GLY A 207 -0.19 33.19 -5.45
CA GLY A 207 0.27 34.57 -5.37
C GLY A 207 -0.86 35.59 -5.08
N GLU A 208 -0.62 36.86 -5.43
CA GLU A 208 -1.55 37.96 -5.13
C GLU A 208 -2.63 38.16 -6.21
N SER A 209 -2.45 37.63 -7.41
CA SER A 209 -3.38 37.84 -8.54
C SER A 209 -3.84 36.53 -9.17
N PRO A 210 -5.13 36.42 -9.54
CA PRO A 210 -5.67 35.21 -10.17
C PRO A 210 -5.04 35.00 -11.56
N PRO A 211 -4.80 33.75 -11.98
CA PRO A 211 -4.38 33.44 -13.34
C PRO A 211 -5.47 33.82 -14.35
N GLU A 212 -5.10 34.35 -15.52
CA GLU A 212 -6.05 34.68 -16.59
C GLU A 212 -6.78 33.41 -17.07
N SER A 213 -8.10 33.39 -16.94
CA SER A 213 -8.93 32.25 -17.34
C SER A 213 -9.31 32.33 -18.82
N ALA A 214 -8.79 31.42 -19.64
CA ALA A 214 -9.06 31.35 -21.09
C ALA A 214 -10.51 30.96 -21.44
N ASP A 215 -11.18 30.20 -20.56
CA ASP A 215 -12.55 29.66 -20.76
C ASP A 215 -13.65 30.58 -20.17
N GLY A 216 -13.33 31.82 -19.78
CA GLY A 216 -14.33 32.80 -19.33
C GLY A 216 -15.07 32.44 -18.03
N GLY A 217 -14.54 31.53 -17.22
CA GLY A 217 -15.09 31.11 -15.92
C GLY A 217 -16.23 30.08 -16.01
N GLU A 218 -16.47 29.45 -17.17
CA GLU A 218 -17.55 28.44 -17.30
C GLU A 218 -17.20 27.08 -16.69
N ARG A 219 -15.90 26.78 -16.56
CA ARG A 219 -15.37 25.60 -15.88
C ARG A 219 -14.59 26.09 -14.68
N GLY A 220 -15.16 25.96 -13.48
CA GLY A 220 -14.46 26.24 -12.24
C GLY A 220 -13.17 25.44 -12.09
N GLU A 221 -12.32 25.84 -11.16
CA GLU A 221 -11.06 25.18 -10.89
C GLU A 221 -11.26 23.89 -10.08
N SER A 222 -10.57 22.81 -10.47
CA SER A 222 -10.45 21.59 -9.68
C SER A 222 -8.98 21.19 -9.63
N ARG A 223 -8.41 21.12 -8.43
CA ARG A 223 -6.99 20.86 -8.21
C ARG A 223 -6.79 19.70 -7.26
N VAL A 224 -5.91 18.77 -7.64
CA VAL A 224 -5.42 17.69 -6.77
C VAL A 224 -4.01 18.06 -6.34
N ILE A 225 -3.77 18.08 -5.03
CA ILE A 225 -2.46 18.38 -4.43
C ILE A 225 -2.00 17.13 -3.68
N GLU A 226 -0.83 16.63 -4.04
CA GLU A 226 -0.16 15.51 -3.36
C GLU A 226 1.02 16.06 -2.55
N HIS A 227 1.10 15.67 -1.28
CA HIS A 227 2.13 16.15 -0.36
C HIS A 227 2.56 15.03 0.60
N GLU A 228 3.84 14.90 0.87
CA GLU A 228 4.39 13.90 1.80
C GLU A 228 4.72 14.55 3.15
N LEU A 229 3.94 14.22 4.18
CA LEU A 229 4.18 14.73 5.53
C LEU A 229 5.18 13.82 6.26
N GLU A 230 6.44 14.24 6.32
CA GLU A 230 7.47 13.55 7.11
C GLU A 230 7.33 13.88 8.61
N LEU A 231 6.87 12.90 9.40
CA LEU A 231 6.68 13.07 10.84
C LEU A 231 8.01 13.27 11.58
N SER A 232 9.11 12.73 11.06
CA SER A 232 10.44 12.89 11.64
C SER A 232 10.93 14.34 11.67
N LYS A 233 10.42 15.20 10.78
CA LYS A 233 10.75 16.63 10.74
C LYS A 233 9.97 17.43 11.79
N LEU A 234 8.92 16.87 12.37
CA LEU A 234 8.10 17.50 13.40
C LEU A 234 8.73 17.25 14.78
N SER A 235 9.07 18.33 15.49
CA SER A 235 9.66 18.26 16.82
C SER A 235 8.64 17.78 17.88
N GLY A 236 9.07 16.94 18.82
CA GLY A 236 8.28 16.60 20.02
C GLY A 236 7.22 15.51 19.83
N LEU A 237 7.31 14.68 18.79
CA LEU A 237 6.46 13.50 18.64
C LEU A 237 6.95 12.34 19.52
N THR A 238 6.31 12.14 20.67
CA THR A 238 6.53 10.96 21.52
C THR A 238 5.45 9.90 21.25
N PRO A 239 5.76 8.60 21.43
CA PRO A 239 4.74 7.56 21.39
C PRO A 239 3.58 7.87 22.35
N GLY A 240 2.35 7.67 21.87
CA GLY A 240 1.09 8.04 22.55
C GLY A 240 0.58 9.46 22.22
N ALA A 241 1.37 10.31 21.58
CA ALA A 241 0.94 11.61 21.09
C ALA A 241 -0.04 11.48 19.91
N TRP A 242 -0.79 12.54 19.63
CA TRP A 242 -1.61 12.63 18.42
C TRP A 242 -1.50 13.99 17.73
N LEU A 243 -1.72 13.96 16.42
CA LEU A 243 -1.75 15.08 15.50
C LEU A 243 -3.12 15.11 14.83
N GLU A 244 -3.71 16.28 14.70
CA GLU A 244 -4.95 16.51 13.96
C GLU A 244 -4.64 17.37 12.74
N LEU A 245 -4.97 16.84 11.57
CA LEU A 245 -4.76 17.43 10.25
C LEU A 245 -6.05 18.06 9.77
N GLN A 246 -6.00 19.33 9.41
CA GLN A 246 -7.11 20.02 8.77
C GLN A 246 -6.57 20.85 7.61
N VAL A 247 -7.17 20.72 6.43
CA VAL A 247 -6.76 21.50 5.26
C VAL A 247 -7.70 22.68 5.09
N VAL A 248 -7.14 23.86 4.86
CA VAL A 248 -7.89 25.09 4.62
C VAL A 248 -7.57 25.62 3.24
N ALA A 249 -8.60 25.81 2.43
CA ALA A 249 -8.52 26.45 1.12
C ALA A 249 -9.11 27.86 1.20
N GLU A 250 -8.42 28.81 0.56
CA GLU A 250 -8.80 30.22 0.44
C GLU A 250 -8.86 30.59 -1.05
N ASP A 251 -9.88 31.33 -1.44
CA ASP A 251 -10.03 31.91 -2.78
C ASP A 251 -9.43 33.33 -2.84
N PHE A 252 -9.66 34.05 -3.94
CA PHE A 252 -9.16 35.42 -4.13
C PHE A 252 -10.06 36.48 -3.46
N VAL A 253 -11.30 36.13 -3.12
CA VAL A 253 -12.05 36.77 -2.04
C VAL A 253 -11.61 36.07 -0.75
N PRO A 254 -11.56 36.73 0.42
CA PRO A 254 -11.16 36.06 1.66
C PRO A 254 -12.28 35.12 2.17
N GLN A 255 -12.88 34.29 1.31
CA GLN A 255 -13.68 33.16 1.75
C GLN A 255 -12.75 31.97 1.99
N SER A 256 -13.18 31.06 2.85
CA SER A 256 -12.39 29.87 3.14
C SER A 256 -13.28 28.69 3.45
N ALA A 257 -12.75 27.51 3.17
CA ALA A 257 -13.35 26.26 3.56
C ALA A 257 -12.33 25.35 4.21
N GLU A 258 -12.81 24.54 5.14
CA GLU A 258 -11.98 23.63 5.92
C GLU A 258 -12.40 22.18 5.65
N SER A 259 -11.43 21.28 5.56
CA SER A 259 -11.69 19.85 5.43
C SER A 259 -12.19 19.26 6.76
N VAL A 260 -12.74 18.06 6.69
CA VAL A 260 -12.92 17.22 7.90
C VAL A 260 -11.53 16.96 8.50
N ALA A 261 -11.42 17.09 9.82
CA ALA A 261 -10.18 16.86 10.52
C ALA A 261 -9.82 15.36 10.55
N ARG A 262 -8.53 15.04 10.36
CA ARG A 262 -8.00 13.67 10.38
C ARG A 262 -6.93 13.53 11.45
N ARG A 263 -7.09 12.53 12.31
CA ARG A 263 -6.12 12.26 13.40
C ARG A 263 -5.05 11.25 12.98
N ILE A 264 -3.79 11.59 13.22
CA ILE A 264 -2.65 10.65 13.26
C ILE A 264 -2.31 10.38 14.72
N SER A 265 -2.25 9.12 15.13
CA SER A 265 -1.76 8.73 16.46
C SER A 265 -0.36 8.15 16.34
N ILE A 266 0.56 8.66 17.15
CA ILE A 266 1.95 8.21 17.17
C ILE A 266 2.05 6.95 18.02
N ILE A 267 2.45 5.84 17.41
CA ILE A 267 2.62 4.55 18.07
C ILE A 267 4.10 4.16 18.17
N THR A 268 4.40 3.24 19.08
CA THR A 268 5.73 2.63 19.18
C THR A 268 6.00 1.69 17.99
N PRO A 269 7.27 1.42 17.65
CA PRO A 269 7.62 0.38 16.68
C PRO A 269 7.03 -1.00 17.06
N ASP A 270 7.02 -1.34 18.34
CA ASP A 270 6.45 -2.61 18.85
C ASP A 270 4.93 -2.70 18.61
N GLU A 271 4.18 -1.63 18.86
CA GLU A 271 2.74 -1.59 18.55
C GLU A 271 2.49 -1.69 17.04
N LEU A 272 3.36 -1.09 16.22
CA LEU A 272 3.27 -1.22 14.78
C LEU A 272 3.55 -2.67 14.34
N GLU A 273 4.56 -3.34 14.89
CA GLU A 273 4.81 -4.76 14.63
C GLU A 273 3.62 -5.66 15.00
N ASP A 274 3.02 -5.44 16.17
CA ASP A 274 1.85 -6.18 16.62
C ASP A 274 0.66 -5.97 15.67
N ARG A 275 0.48 -4.74 15.18
CA ARG A 275 -0.55 -4.41 14.19
C ARG A 275 -0.28 -5.04 12.82
N LEU A 276 0.96 -4.99 12.33
CA LEU A 276 1.36 -5.66 11.09
C LEU A 276 1.07 -7.17 11.17
N ALA A 277 1.37 -7.79 12.32
CA ALA A 277 1.06 -9.19 12.55
C ALA A 277 -0.45 -9.48 12.60
N GLN A 278 -1.26 -8.61 13.20
CA GLN A 278 -2.73 -8.74 13.19
C GLN A 278 -3.29 -8.65 11.76
N ARG A 279 -2.76 -7.75 10.93
CA ARG A 279 -3.14 -7.64 9.51
C ARG A 279 -2.75 -8.89 8.73
N GLN A 280 -1.54 -9.41 8.95
CA GLN A 280 -1.10 -10.68 8.34
C GLN A 280 -2.00 -11.85 8.74
N ALA A 281 -2.39 -11.94 10.02
CA ALA A 281 -3.34 -12.94 10.50
C ALA A 281 -4.72 -12.79 9.83
N THR A 282 -5.14 -11.56 9.55
CA THR A 282 -6.39 -11.27 8.82
C THR A 282 -6.29 -11.76 7.36
N ILE A 283 -5.16 -11.50 6.69
CA ILE A 283 -4.88 -12.00 5.33
C ILE A 283 -4.91 -13.53 5.31
N LEU A 284 -4.24 -14.18 6.26
CA LEU A 284 -4.25 -15.64 6.43
C LEU A 284 -5.67 -16.19 6.61
N GLY A 285 -6.47 -15.56 7.48
CA GLY A 285 -7.86 -15.95 7.72
C GLY A 285 -8.73 -15.84 6.46
N ARG A 286 -8.57 -14.75 5.69
CA ARG A 286 -9.28 -14.54 4.42
C ARG A 286 -8.87 -15.53 3.33
N LEU A 287 -7.59 -15.86 3.24
CA LEU A 287 -7.10 -16.90 2.33
C LEU A 287 -7.66 -18.27 2.69
N ALA A 288 -7.69 -18.61 3.99
CA ALA A 288 -8.26 -19.87 4.46
C ALA A 288 -9.77 -19.97 4.18
N GLU A 289 -10.48 -18.85 4.35
CA GLU A 289 -11.89 -18.73 3.98
C GLU A 289 -12.11 -18.93 2.47
N ALA A 290 -11.30 -18.28 1.63
CA ALA A 290 -11.36 -18.42 0.18
C ALA A 290 -11.07 -19.86 -0.27
N LEU A 291 -10.04 -20.52 0.31
CA LEU A 291 -9.74 -21.93 0.03
C LEU A 291 -10.93 -22.84 0.38
N ARG A 292 -11.52 -22.65 1.57
CA ARG A 292 -12.68 -23.44 2.00
C ARG A 292 -13.86 -23.28 1.04
N LEU A 293 -14.15 -22.04 0.62
CA LEU A 293 -15.24 -21.78 -0.34
C LEU A 293 -14.94 -22.36 -1.73
N GLU A 294 -13.69 -22.32 -2.18
CA GLU A 294 -13.29 -22.94 -3.45
C GLU A 294 -13.44 -24.47 -3.40
N GLN A 295 -13.04 -25.11 -2.29
CA GLN A 295 -13.26 -26.55 -2.06
C GLN A 295 -14.75 -26.91 -2.01
N ASP A 296 -15.59 -26.06 -1.40
CA ASP A 296 -17.05 -26.21 -1.39
C ASP A 296 -17.62 -26.10 -2.82
N ALA A 297 -17.22 -25.08 -3.58
CA ALA A 297 -17.63 -24.90 -4.97
C ALA A 297 -17.20 -26.09 -5.85
N ARG A 298 -15.97 -26.57 -5.66
CA ARG A 298 -15.43 -27.75 -6.36
C ARG A 298 -16.19 -29.02 -6.04
N THR A 299 -16.58 -29.21 -4.78
CA THR A 299 -17.38 -30.36 -4.36
C THR A 299 -18.74 -30.36 -5.05
N GLN A 300 -19.38 -29.19 -5.14
CA GLN A 300 -20.66 -29.01 -5.83
C GLN A 300 -20.54 -29.27 -7.34
N THR A 301 -19.52 -28.72 -8.02
CA THR A 301 -19.30 -28.98 -9.46
C THR A 301 -18.98 -30.44 -9.74
N ARG A 302 -18.18 -31.08 -8.88
CA ARG A 302 -17.84 -32.51 -8.99
C ARG A 302 -19.06 -33.41 -8.84
N ALA A 303 -19.95 -33.11 -7.89
CA ALA A 303 -21.18 -33.87 -7.70
C ALA A 303 -22.05 -33.87 -8.96
N VAL A 304 -22.18 -32.71 -9.62
CA VAL A 304 -22.92 -32.57 -10.87
C VAL A 304 -22.23 -33.31 -12.02
N ALA A 305 -20.90 -33.23 -12.11
CA ALA A 305 -20.14 -33.96 -13.13
C ALA A 305 -20.31 -35.48 -13.01
N ILE A 306 -20.20 -36.04 -11.80
CA ILE A 306 -20.39 -37.49 -11.54
C ILE A 306 -21.82 -37.92 -11.92
N GLN A 307 -22.83 -37.14 -11.53
CA GLN A 307 -24.21 -37.44 -11.85
C GLN A 307 -24.46 -37.45 -13.36
N LEU A 308 -23.81 -36.55 -14.09
CA LEU A 308 -23.90 -36.48 -15.54
C LEU A 308 -23.21 -37.68 -16.22
N GLU A 309 -22.06 -38.11 -15.71
CA GLU A 309 -21.31 -39.28 -16.20
C GLU A 309 -22.06 -40.60 -15.97
N GLU A 310 -22.60 -40.79 -14.77
CA GLU A 310 -23.24 -42.06 -14.35
C GLU A 310 -24.70 -42.17 -14.80
N ALA A 311 -25.50 -41.11 -14.57
CA ALA A 311 -26.94 -41.16 -14.78
C ALA A 311 -27.37 -40.60 -16.14
N GLY A 312 -26.49 -39.84 -16.82
CA GLY A 312 -26.79 -39.24 -18.12
C GLY A 312 -28.10 -38.44 -18.11
N ARG A 313 -28.38 -37.72 -17.03
CA ARG A 313 -29.54 -36.83 -16.86
C ARG A 313 -29.27 -35.75 -15.81
N LEU A 314 -29.80 -34.54 -16.04
CA LEU A 314 -29.84 -33.44 -15.08
C LEU A 314 -31.27 -33.24 -14.59
N ALA A 315 -31.48 -33.16 -13.27
CA ALA A 315 -32.73 -32.72 -12.66
C ALA A 315 -32.59 -31.29 -12.11
N ALA A 316 -33.67 -30.77 -11.54
CA ALA A 316 -33.68 -29.42 -10.97
C ALA A 316 -32.64 -29.26 -9.84
N VAL A 317 -32.39 -30.33 -9.07
CA VAL A 317 -31.44 -30.34 -7.95
C VAL A 317 -30.00 -30.07 -8.44
N GLU A 318 -29.58 -30.68 -9.54
CA GLU A 318 -28.24 -30.46 -10.09
C GLU A 318 -28.09 -29.06 -10.68
N VAL A 319 -29.15 -28.49 -11.25
CA VAL A 319 -29.15 -27.09 -11.70
C VAL A 319 -29.02 -26.13 -10.52
N ASP A 320 -29.70 -26.41 -9.41
CA ASP A 320 -29.59 -25.62 -8.17
C ASP A 320 -28.18 -25.76 -7.54
N GLN A 321 -27.55 -26.94 -7.62
CA GLN A 321 -26.16 -27.15 -7.21
C GLN A 321 -25.18 -26.35 -8.08
N LEU A 322 -25.36 -26.33 -9.40
CA LEU A 322 -24.54 -25.49 -10.29
C LEU A 322 -24.72 -23.99 -10.00
N GLN A 323 -25.95 -23.57 -9.72
CA GLN A 323 -26.22 -22.19 -9.33
C GLN A 323 -25.55 -21.84 -8.00
N SER A 324 -25.56 -22.76 -7.03
CA SER A 324 -24.88 -22.58 -5.74
C SER A 324 -23.36 -22.53 -5.90
N ALA A 325 -22.79 -23.35 -6.79
CA ALA A 325 -21.37 -23.33 -7.12
C ALA A 325 -20.97 -22.00 -7.76
N GLU A 326 -21.80 -21.47 -8.66
CA GLU A 326 -21.58 -20.17 -9.32
C GLU A 326 -21.60 -19.00 -8.32
N LEU A 327 -22.54 -19.01 -7.36
CA LEU A 327 -22.60 -18.00 -6.30
C LEU A 327 -21.40 -18.09 -5.36
N THR A 328 -21.02 -19.31 -4.95
CA THR A 328 -19.82 -19.55 -4.13
C THR A 328 -18.56 -19.06 -4.86
N GLN A 329 -18.44 -19.31 -6.17
CA GLN A 329 -17.31 -18.82 -6.98
C GLN A 329 -17.23 -17.30 -7.02
N ARG A 330 -18.37 -16.59 -7.05
CA ARG A 330 -18.39 -15.12 -6.95
C ARG A 330 -17.92 -14.65 -5.58
N GLN A 331 -18.27 -15.35 -4.51
CA GLN A 331 -17.78 -15.04 -3.16
C GLN A 331 -16.25 -15.23 -3.06
N VAL A 332 -15.70 -16.29 -3.67
CA VAL A 332 -14.23 -16.48 -3.75
C VAL A 332 -13.58 -15.28 -4.44
N ALA A 333 -14.11 -14.84 -5.59
CA ALA A 333 -13.57 -13.66 -6.29
C ALA A 333 -13.66 -12.36 -5.47
N GLN A 334 -14.76 -12.16 -4.76
CA GLN A 334 -14.93 -11.03 -3.85
C GLN A 334 -13.92 -11.01 -2.71
N LEU A 335 -13.66 -12.16 -2.08
CA LEU A 335 -12.68 -12.30 -1.00
C LEU A 335 -11.24 -12.11 -1.50
N LEU A 336 -10.91 -12.58 -2.70
CA LEU A 336 -9.56 -12.50 -3.22
C LEU A 336 -9.23 -11.12 -3.81
N ALA A 337 -10.15 -10.50 -4.56
CA ALA A 337 -9.83 -9.36 -5.42
C ALA A 337 -10.88 -8.22 -5.43
N ASP A 338 -12.18 -8.50 -5.44
CA ASP A 338 -13.16 -7.50 -5.91
C ASP A 338 -13.69 -6.54 -4.83
N GLN A 339 -13.44 -6.79 -3.54
CA GLN A 339 -13.90 -5.95 -2.43
C GLN A 339 -12.79 -5.08 -1.80
N PRO A 340 -13.13 -3.95 -1.14
CA PRO A 340 -12.17 -3.13 -0.39
C PRO A 340 -11.43 -3.87 0.71
N ASP A 341 -12.05 -4.91 1.29
CA ASP A 341 -11.47 -5.78 2.32
C ASP A 341 -10.95 -7.11 1.76
N SER A 342 -10.78 -7.19 0.43
CA SER A 342 -10.23 -8.37 -0.24
C SER A 342 -8.76 -8.61 0.15
N VAL A 343 -8.30 -9.84 -0.02
CA VAL A 343 -6.90 -10.20 0.20
C VAL A 343 -5.96 -9.27 -0.57
N ARG A 344 -6.25 -8.99 -1.85
CA ARG A 344 -5.47 -8.06 -2.67
C ARG A 344 -5.39 -6.65 -2.05
N ALA A 345 -6.52 -6.10 -1.62
CA ALA A 345 -6.57 -4.77 -1.02
C ALA A 345 -5.85 -4.72 0.34
N LEU A 346 -6.00 -5.77 1.16
CA LEU A 346 -5.31 -5.90 2.44
C LEU A 346 -3.79 -5.98 2.27
N ILE A 347 -3.30 -6.71 1.27
CA ILE A 347 -1.87 -6.80 0.94
C ILE A 347 -1.33 -5.45 0.49
N ALA A 348 -2.03 -4.77 -0.41
CA ALA A 348 -1.63 -3.44 -0.87
C ALA A 348 -1.59 -2.42 0.29
N ALA A 349 -2.60 -2.45 1.16
CA ALA A 349 -2.62 -1.60 2.36
C ALA A 349 -1.45 -1.91 3.31
N LEU A 350 -1.10 -3.18 3.50
CA LEU A 350 0.03 -3.59 4.33
C LEU A 350 1.38 -3.14 3.74
N LEU A 351 1.57 -3.29 2.42
CA LEU A 351 2.78 -2.83 1.72
C LEU A 351 2.94 -1.30 1.84
N ASN A 352 1.87 -0.55 1.62
CA ASN A 352 1.87 0.90 1.81
C ASN A 352 2.15 1.28 3.28
N GLU A 353 1.66 0.52 4.25
CA GLU A 353 1.91 0.79 5.67
C GLU A 353 3.38 0.54 6.04
N LEU A 354 4.02 -0.49 5.49
CA LEU A 354 5.46 -0.74 5.66
C LEU A 354 6.30 0.41 5.07
N GLU A 355 5.98 0.83 3.84
CA GLU A 355 6.66 1.92 3.14
C GLU A 355 6.49 3.25 3.89
N ASN A 356 5.23 3.63 4.19
CA ASN A 356 4.92 4.88 4.88
C ASN A 356 5.54 4.95 6.27
N ASN A 357 5.59 3.84 7.01
CA ASN A 357 6.17 3.84 8.36
C ASN A 357 7.69 3.61 8.39
N ARG A 358 8.34 3.49 7.21
CA ARG A 358 9.76 3.17 7.08
C ARG A 358 10.15 1.95 7.93
N VAL A 359 9.32 0.90 7.86
CA VAL A 359 9.54 -0.34 8.63
C VAL A 359 10.55 -1.21 7.91
N ASP A 360 11.67 -1.46 8.58
CA ASP A 360 12.75 -2.32 8.10
C ASP A 360 12.34 -3.81 8.14
N SER A 361 11.58 -4.25 7.13
CA SER A 361 11.15 -5.65 7.00
C SER A 361 11.08 -6.12 5.53
N PRO A 362 12.22 -6.22 4.83
CA PRO A 362 12.28 -6.57 3.40
C PRO A 362 11.70 -7.95 3.11
N GLU A 363 11.85 -8.89 4.05
CA GLU A 363 11.27 -10.22 3.92
C GLU A 363 9.73 -10.20 3.98
N VAL A 364 9.09 -9.28 4.73
CA VAL A 364 7.63 -9.08 4.65
C VAL A 364 7.28 -8.57 3.26
N GLN A 365 7.96 -7.51 2.84
CA GLN A 365 7.62 -6.79 1.62
C GLN A 365 7.69 -7.73 0.41
N ARG A 366 8.80 -8.46 0.26
CA ARG A 366 8.99 -9.44 -0.82
C ARG A 366 7.91 -10.51 -0.80
N ARG A 367 7.59 -11.09 0.36
CA ARG A 367 6.54 -12.12 0.47
C ARG A 367 5.15 -11.59 0.17
N MET A 368 4.83 -10.39 0.65
CA MET A 368 3.56 -9.74 0.36
C MET A 368 3.45 -9.39 -1.13
N GLN A 369 4.55 -9.04 -1.81
CA GLN A 369 4.60 -8.89 -3.26
C GLN A 369 4.43 -10.23 -3.99
N GLU A 370 5.10 -11.30 -3.56
CA GLU A 370 4.93 -12.66 -4.09
C GLU A 370 3.48 -13.14 -3.95
N LEU A 371 2.88 -12.93 -2.78
CA LEU A 371 1.48 -13.24 -2.51
C LEU A 371 0.54 -12.40 -3.38
N SER A 372 0.81 -11.10 -3.51
CA SER A 372 0.05 -10.21 -4.40
C SER A 372 0.07 -10.70 -5.85
N ALA A 373 1.25 -11.08 -6.37
CA ALA A 373 1.40 -11.60 -7.72
C ALA A 373 0.67 -12.93 -7.93
N ALA A 374 0.70 -13.82 -6.93
CA ALA A 374 -0.03 -15.08 -6.99
C ALA A 374 -1.55 -14.87 -6.97
N ILE A 375 -2.06 -13.97 -6.10
CA ILE A 375 -3.47 -13.61 -6.06
C ILE A 375 -3.92 -12.93 -7.35
N GLU A 376 -3.10 -12.03 -7.91
CA GLU A 376 -3.41 -11.38 -9.19
C GLU A 376 -3.44 -12.41 -10.34
N THR A 377 -2.60 -13.44 -10.31
CA THR A 377 -2.65 -14.55 -11.26
C THR A 377 -3.96 -15.33 -11.15
N ILE A 378 -4.38 -15.67 -9.92
CA ILE A 378 -5.67 -16.34 -9.68
C ILE A 378 -6.82 -15.45 -10.18
N ALA A 379 -6.81 -14.17 -9.81
CA ALA A 379 -7.88 -13.22 -10.10
C ALA A 379 -8.01 -12.86 -11.58
N SER A 380 -6.90 -12.68 -12.30
CA SER A 380 -6.91 -12.26 -13.70
C SER A 380 -7.07 -13.42 -14.69
N ARG A 381 -6.55 -14.62 -14.34
CA ARG A 381 -6.52 -15.78 -15.25
C ARG A 381 -7.53 -16.86 -14.90
N HIS A 382 -7.60 -17.29 -13.64
CA HIS A 382 -8.38 -18.49 -13.30
C HIS A 382 -9.84 -18.14 -12.99
N LEU A 383 -10.10 -17.15 -12.14
CA LEU A 383 -11.46 -16.82 -11.71
C LEU A 383 -12.41 -16.43 -12.85
N PRO A 384 -12.04 -15.57 -13.83
CA PRO A 384 -12.95 -15.18 -14.91
C PRO A 384 -13.32 -16.35 -15.81
N GLU A 385 -12.38 -17.27 -16.04
CA GLU A 385 -12.61 -18.47 -16.85
C GLU A 385 -13.51 -19.48 -16.13
N ILE A 386 -13.34 -19.66 -14.82
CA ILE A 386 -14.22 -20.50 -13.99
C ILE A 386 -15.64 -19.92 -13.98
N GLN A 387 -15.79 -18.61 -13.71
CA GLN A 387 -17.09 -17.93 -13.67
C GLN A 387 -17.80 -17.95 -15.02
N GLY A 388 -17.08 -17.68 -16.11
CA GLY A 388 -17.61 -17.76 -17.48
C GLY A 388 -18.03 -19.18 -17.85
N GLY A 389 -17.23 -20.18 -17.47
CA GLY A 389 -17.53 -21.60 -17.65
C GLY A 389 -18.78 -22.05 -16.88
N LEU A 390 -18.88 -21.70 -15.59
CA LEU A 390 -20.06 -21.99 -14.76
C LEU A 390 -21.33 -21.30 -15.29
N THR A 391 -21.24 -20.04 -15.71
CA THR A 391 -22.38 -19.30 -16.28
C THR A 391 -22.87 -19.96 -17.58
N THR A 392 -21.94 -20.35 -18.45
CA THR A 392 -22.26 -21.03 -19.72
C THR A 392 -22.89 -22.40 -19.46
N THR A 393 -22.31 -23.17 -18.53
CA THR A 393 -22.81 -24.48 -18.10
C THR A 393 -24.21 -24.36 -17.50
N LEU A 394 -24.45 -23.39 -16.61
CA LEU A 394 -25.74 -23.16 -15.98
C LEU A 394 -26.81 -22.78 -17.01
N LYS A 395 -26.46 -21.95 -18.00
CA LYS A 395 -27.38 -21.58 -19.10
C LYS A 395 -27.74 -22.79 -19.97
N ALA A 396 -26.76 -23.63 -20.30
CA ALA A 396 -26.98 -24.87 -21.04
C ALA A 396 -27.87 -25.85 -20.26
N ALA A 397 -27.59 -26.04 -18.96
CA ALA A 397 -28.34 -26.92 -18.08
C ALA A 397 -29.81 -26.48 -17.92
N ARG A 398 -30.06 -25.17 -17.74
CA ARG A 398 -31.44 -24.61 -17.67
C ARG A 398 -32.22 -24.78 -18.98
N SER A 399 -31.56 -24.57 -20.12
CA SER A 399 -32.17 -24.77 -21.45
C SER A 399 -32.53 -26.24 -21.70
N ALA A 400 -31.67 -27.16 -21.27
CA ALA A 400 -31.93 -28.60 -21.35
C ALA A 400 -33.13 -29.01 -20.48
N LEU A 401 -33.24 -28.48 -19.27
CA LEU A 401 -34.36 -28.76 -18.36
C LEU A 401 -35.72 -28.31 -18.93
N GLN A 402 -35.74 -27.24 -19.73
CA GLN A 402 -36.96 -26.70 -20.34
C GLN A 402 -37.37 -27.44 -21.62
N SER A 403 -36.41 -27.98 -22.39
CA SER A 403 -36.65 -28.45 -23.77
C SER A 403 -37.07 -29.93 -23.92
N HIS A 404 -37.10 -30.75 -22.86
CA HIS A 404 -37.57 -32.15 -22.88
C HIS A 404 -37.03 -33.03 -24.05
N GLY A 405 -35.89 -32.68 -24.66
CA GLY A 405 -35.43 -33.21 -25.95
C GLY A 405 -34.04 -33.84 -25.92
N ASP A 406 -33.82 -34.76 -26.88
CA ASP A 406 -32.67 -35.66 -27.11
C ASP A 406 -31.32 -35.30 -26.48
N GLY A 407 -30.72 -36.29 -25.81
CA GLY A 407 -29.52 -36.24 -24.96
C GLY A 407 -28.19 -35.72 -25.55
N ARG A 408 -28.19 -34.95 -26.64
CA ARG A 408 -27.00 -34.23 -27.17
C ARG A 408 -26.50 -33.10 -26.26
N TRP A 409 -27.33 -32.59 -25.36
CA TRP A 409 -26.92 -31.57 -24.37
C TRP A 409 -26.05 -32.13 -23.26
N HIS A 410 -26.08 -33.45 -23.00
CA HIS A 410 -25.21 -34.09 -22.00
C HIS A 410 -23.74 -33.91 -22.32
N SER A 411 -23.33 -34.08 -23.60
CA SER A 411 -21.92 -33.89 -23.95
C SER A 411 -21.50 -32.43 -23.79
N ALA A 412 -22.37 -31.47 -24.14
CA ALA A 412 -22.04 -30.05 -24.05
C ALA A 412 -21.85 -29.57 -22.59
N VAL A 413 -22.67 -30.05 -21.65
CA VAL A 413 -22.54 -29.72 -20.22
C VAL A 413 -21.35 -30.47 -19.59
N ALA A 414 -21.09 -31.72 -20.01
CA ALA A 414 -19.93 -32.50 -19.56
C ALA A 414 -18.61 -31.85 -20.02
N GLU A 415 -18.53 -31.50 -21.30
CA GLU A 415 -17.37 -30.87 -21.92
C GLU A 415 -17.06 -29.50 -21.32
N SER A 416 -18.08 -28.77 -20.82
CA SER A 416 -17.87 -27.48 -20.17
C SER A 416 -17.49 -27.59 -18.68
N LEU A 417 -17.96 -28.62 -17.97
CA LEU A 417 -17.66 -28.82 -16.54
C LEU A 417 -16.25 -29.34 -16.28
N GLY A 418 -15.69 -30.17 -17.17
CA GLY A 418 -14.33 -30.71 -17.03
C GLY A 418 -13.26 -29.62 -16.89
N PRO A 419 -13.16 -28.66 -17.83
CA PRO A 419 -12.21 -27.55 -17.75
C PRO A 419 -12.42 -26.63 -16.54
N VAL A 420 -13.68 -26.44 -16.12
CA VAL A 420 -14.02 -25.68 -14.90
C VAL A 420 -13.45 -26.38 -13.68
N GLY A 421 -13.72 -27.67 -13.51
CA GLY A 421 -13.24 -28.46 -12.38
C GLY A 421 -11.71 -28.52 -12.31
N ALA A 422 -11.02 -28.68 -13.45
CA ALA A 422 -9.56 -28.67 -13.51
C ALA A 422 -8.97 -27.34 -13.04
N ARG A 423 -9.56 -26.21 -13.43
CA ARG A 423 -9.13 -24.88 -12.99
C ARG A 423 -9.42 -24.61 -11.52
N GLN A 424 -10.54 -25.11 -11.01
CA GLN A 424 -10.82 -25.06 -9.57
C GLN A 424 -9.79 -25.87 -8.78
N ASP A 425 -9.39 -27.06 -9.27
CA ASP A 425 -8.32 -27.87 -8.67
C ASP A 425 -6.96 -27.13 -8.69
N GLU A 426 -6.65 -26.41 -9.77
CA GLU A 426 -5.46 -25.53 -9.84
C GLU A 426 -5.52 -24.38 -8.82
N VAL A 427 -6.68 -23.71 -8.66
CA VAL A 427 -6.87 -22.65 -7.66
C VAL A 427 -6.72 -23.19 -6.24
N ILE A 428 -7.30 -24.36 -5.94
CA ILE A 428 -7.14 -25.03 -4.65
C ILE A 428 -5.66 -25.29 -4.37
N ALA A 429 -4.93 -25.90 -5.31
CA ALA A 429 -3.52 -26.19 -5.13
C ALA A 429 -2.68 -24.92 -4.90
N MET A 430 -2.96 -23.83 -5.63
CA MET A 430 -2.29 -22.55 -5.43
C MET A 430 -2.62 -21.95 -4.06
N LEU A 431 -3.88 -21.93 -3.64
CA LEU A 431 -4.28 -21.40 -2.33
C LEU A 431 -3.71 -22.23 -1.16
N GLU A 432 -3.68 -23.57 -1.27
CA GLU A 432 -3.05 -24.46 -0.29
C GLU A 432 -1.54 -24.18 -0.16
N GLN A 433 -0.84 -24.02 -1.29
CA GLN A 433 0.57 -23.67 -1.30
C GLN A 433 0.82 -22.32 -0.63
N LEU A 434 0.03 -21.29 -0.97
CA LEU A 434 0.16 -19.95 -0.40
C LEU A 434 -0.11 -19.95 1.11
N LEU A 435 -1.16 -20.64 1.56
CA LEU A 435 -1.49 -20.76 2.98
C LEU A 435 -0.41 -21.50 3.76
N GLY A 436 0.10 -22.62 3.23
CA GLY A 436 1.15 -23.38 3.88
C GLY A 436 2.43 -22.57 4.06
N GLN A 437 2.87 -21.87 3.01
CA GLN A 437 4.06 -21.01 3.07
C GLN A 437 3.91 -19.85 4.06
N LEU A 438 2.72 -19.22 4.10
CA LEU A 438 2.46 -18.04 4.93
C LEU A 438 2.21 -18.41 6.41
N SER A 439 1.50 -19.51 6.70
CA SER A 439 1.21 -19.95 8.07
C SER A 439 2.45 -20.46 8.79
N GLN A 440 3.32 -21.17 8.07
CA GLN A 440 4.59 -21.63 8.61
C GLN A 440 5.43 -20.43 9.02
N TRP A 441 5.61 -19.47 8.12
CA TRP A 441 6.41 -18.26 8.37
C TRP A 441 5.90 -17.40 9.52
N ASP A 442 4.58 -17.19 9.64
CA ASP A 442 4.00 -16.47 10.77
C ASP A 442 4.38 -17.13 12.11
N SER A 443 4.45 -18.47 12.14
CA SER A 443 4.89 -19.21 13.34
C SER A 443 6.35 -18.93 13.71
N TYR A 444 7.28 -18.86 12.74
CA TYR A 444 8.70 -18.53 12.99
C TYR A 444 8.88 -17.12 13.51
N ARG A 445 8.19 -16.16 12.90
CA ARG A 445 8.27 -14.77 13.32
C ARG A 445 7.69 -14.52 14.68
N ARG A 446 6.67 -15.27 15.08
CA ARG A 446 6.19 -15.25 16.45
C ARG A 446 7.31 -15.66 17.41
N PHE A 447 8.09 -16.71 17.11
CA PHE A 447 9.26 -17.07 17.93
C PHE A 447 10.34 -15.99 17.92
N ALA A 448 10.73 -15.48 16.75
CA ALA A 448 11.73 -14.41 16.65
C ALA A 448 11.33 -13.17 17.47
N ARG A 449 10.07 -12.72 17.35
CA ARG A 449 9.53 -11.59 18.13
C ARG A 449 9.45 -11.87 19.62
N GLU A 450 9.06 -13.07 20.02
CA GLU A 450 9.07 -13.46 21.43
C GLU A 450 10.49 -13.43 22.01
N VAL A 451 11.51 -13.89 21.26
CA VAL A 451 12.92 -13.77 21.65
C VAL A 451 13.37 -12.31 21.69
N SER A 452 13.02 -11.48 20.70
CA SER A 452 13.31 -10.05 20.70
C SER A 452 12.72 -9.33 21.91
N ARG A 453 11.46 -9.66 22.27
CA ARG A 453 10.81 -9.13 23.47
C ARG A 453 11.52 -9.61 24.75
N LEU A 454 11.90 -10.89 24.83
CA LEU A 454 12.69 -11.42 25.95
C LEU A 454 14.04 -10.72 26.08
N ARG A 455 14.73 -10.44 24.98
CA ARG A 455 16.01 -9.72 24.96
C ARG A 455 15.86 -8.27 25.44
N ARG A 456 14.80 -7.56 25.02
CA ARG A 456 14.51 -6.22 25.53
C ARG A 456 14.21 -6.20 27.03
N GLU A 457 13.37 -7.13 27.50
CA GLU A 457 13.09 -7.26 28.94
C GLU A 457 14.37 -7.66 29.73
N GLN A 458 15.26 -8.47 29.14
CA GLN A 458 16.55 -8.84 29.71
C GLN A 458 17.49 -7.62 29.84
N ASP A 459 17.55 -6.77 28.82
CA ASP A 459 18.34 -5.54 28.83
C ASP A 459 17.83 -4.55 29.89
N GLU A 460 16.50 -4.41 30.03
CA GLU A 460 15.91 -3.58 31.10
C GLU A 460 16.29 -4.10 32.50
N VAL A 461 16.26 -5.43 32.70
CA VAL A 461 16.71 -6.05 33.96
C VAL A 461 18.20 -5.77 34.18
N ARG A 462 19.02 -5.82 33.14
CA ARG A 462 20.46 -5.53 33.19
C ARG A 462 20.74 -4.07 33.55
N GLU A 463 20.05 -3.12 32.92
CA GLU A 463 20.18 -1.68 33.22
C GLU A 463 19.84 -1.38 34.68
N ARG A 464 18.70 -1.89 35.17
CA ARG A 464 18.29 -1.72 36.57
C ARG A 464 19.25 -2.43 37.54
N THR A 465 19.78 -3.58 37.16
CA THR A 465 20.83 -4.28 37.91
C THR A 465 22.09 -3.43 38.01
N ASN A 466 22.49 -2.76 36.92
CA ASN A 466 23.62 -1.84 36.88
C ASN A 466 23.40 -0.57 37.72
N GLN A 467 22.19 -0.02 37.73
CA GLN A 467 21.83 1.10 38.61
C GLN A 467 21.95 0.68 40.09
N LEU A 468 21.35 -0.46 40.45
CA LEU A 468 21.44 -1.01 41.80
C LEU A 468 22.90 -1.29 42.21
N ARG A 469 23.73 -1.76 41.26
CA ARG A 469 25.17 -1.98 41.49
C ARG A 469 25.87 -0.73 42.02
N LEU A 470 25.57 0.45 41.48
CA LEU A 470 26.18 1.72 41.89
C LEU A 470 25.77 2.09 43.32
N ASP A 471 24.54 1.78 43.71
CA ASP A 471 23.96 2.11 45.01
C ASP A 471 24.35 1.13 46.13
N THR A 472 24.74 -0.10 45.78
CA THR A 472 25.06 -1.17 46.76
C THR A 472 26.55 -1.53 46.79
N LEU A 473 27.43 -0.68 46.24
CA LEU A 473 28.88 -0.91 46.25
C LEU A 473 29.39 -1.16 47.67
N ALA A 474 30.14 -2.26 47.86
CA ALA A 474 30.72 -2.69 49.13
C ALA A 474 29.72 -3.07 50.25
N GLN A 475 28.43 -3.23 49.94
CA GLN A 475 27.41 -3.70 50.90
C GLN A 475 27.18 -5.20 50.79
N THR A 476 26.98 -5.90 51.91
CA THR A 476 26.48 -7.28 51.88
C THR A 476 24.95 -7.31 51.90
N ARG A 477 24.33 -8.45 51.55
CA ARG A 477 22.87 -8.60 51.52
C ARG A 477 22.16 -8.18 52.82
N ARG A 478 22.84 -8.24 53.97
CA ARG A 478 22.30 -7.85 55.28
C ARG A 478 22.37 -6.34 55.53
N ASP A 479 23.26 -5.66 54.83
CA ASP A 479 23.53 -4.22 54.96
C ASP A 479 22.68 -3.38 53.98
N LEU A 480 21.90 -4.04 53.12
CA LEU A 480 21.00 -3.40 52.16
C LEU A 480 19.79 -2.75 52.84
N GLU A 481 19.49 -1.52 52.44
CA GLU A 481 18.30 -0.78 52.85
C GLU A 481 17.00 -1.52 52.42
N PRO A 482 15.86 -1.30 53.09
CA PRO A 482 14.60 -1.94 52.75
C PRO A 482 14.20 -1.80 51.27
N ASP A 483 14.39 -0.61 50.70
CA ASP A 483 14.05 -0.32 49.31
C ASP A 483 14.99 -1.03 48.33
N GLN A 484 16.30 -1.08 48.63
CA GLN A 484 17.29 -1.83 47.85
C GLN A 484 17.01 -3.35 47.89
N ARG A 485 16.62 -3.89 49.06
CA ARG A 485 16.22 -5.30 49.18
C ARG A 485 14.93 -5.60 48.41
N ALA A 486 14.00 -4.66 48.34
CA ALA A 486 12.78 -4.80 47.56
C ALA A 486 13.11 -4.81 46.05
N GLU A 487 13.95 -3.88 45.58
CA GLU A 487 14.36 -3.82 44.17
C GLU A 487 15.14 -5.07 43.75
N LEU A 488 16.09 -5.53 44.58
CA LEU A 488 16.82 -6.78 44.32
C LEU A 488 15.87 -7.98 44.18
N ARG A 489 14.82 -8.07 45.03
CA ARG A 489 13.81 -9.13 44.90
C ARG A 489 13.00 -9.02 43.61
N ARG A 490 12.63 -7.80 43.19
CA ARG A 490 11.93 -7.60 41.91
C ARG A 490 12.78 -8.06 40.73
N LEU A 491 14.07 -7.71 40.72
CA LEU A 491 15.00 -8.15 39.67
C LEU A 491 15.14 -9.69 39.64
N VAL A 492 15.24 -10.35 40.80
CA VAL A 492 15.25 -11.82 40.90
C VAL A 492 13.97 -12.44 40.35
N GLU A 493 12.80 -11.89 40.70
CA GLU A 493 11.50 -12.38 40.21
C GLU A 493 11.35 -12.18 38.70
N GLN A 494 11.75 -11.02 38.17
CA GLN A 494 11.76 -10.73 36.73
C GLN A 494 12.69 -11.68 35.97
N GLN A 495 13.94 -11.83 36.42
CA GLN A 495 14.92 -12.74 35.80
C GLN A 495 14.44 -14.20 35.80
N SER A 496 13.79 -14.64 36.88
CA SER A 496 13.17 -15.98 36.97
C SER A 496 11.98 -16.16 36.02
N GLU A 497 11.16 -15.12 35.82
CA GLU A 497 10.04 -15.18 34.88
C GLU A 497 10.53 -15.21 33.42
N LEU A 498 11.57 -14.46 33.08
CA LEU A 498 12.21 -14.52 31.77
C LEU A 498 12.67 -15.95 31.44
N ALA A 499 13.33 -16.62 32.40
CA ALA A 499 13.76 -18.02 32.24
C ALA A 499 12.58 -18.96 31.95
N ARG A 500 11.45 -18.80 32.67
CA ARG A 500 10.26 -19.64 32.47
C ARG A 500 9.57 -19.37 31.13
N ARG A 501 9.53 -18.11 30.69
CA ARG A 501 9.00 -17.72 29.37
C ARG A 501 9.82 -18.35 28.26
N LEU A 502 11.15 -18.28 28.37
CA LEU A 502 12.09 -18.92 27.43
C LEU A 502 11.87 -20.44 27.38
N ASP A 503 11.80 -21.12 28.53
CA ASP A 503 11.55 -22.58 28.59
C ASP A 503 10.23 -22.98 27.90
N ARG A 504 9.14 -22.22 28.11
CA ARG A 504 7.85 -22.46 27.44
C ARG A 504 7.95 -22.26 25.93
N MET A 505 8.70 -21.26 25.48
CA MET A 505 8.90 -20.97 24.07
C MET A 505 9.73 -22.07 23.39
N LEU A 506 10.83 -22.51 24.00
CA LEU A 506 11.64 -23.63 23.50
C LEU A 506 10.82 -24.92 23.38
N GLY A 507 9.93 -25.22 24.34
CA GLY A 507 9.03 -26.37 24.24
C GLY A 507 8.03 -26.28 23.07
N ARG A 508 7.51 -25.08 22.77
CA ARG A 508 6.65 -24.86 21.59
C ARG A 508 7.43 -24.99 20.28
N MET A 509 8.66 -24.50 20.24
CA MET A 509 9.55 -24.69 19.07
C MET A 509 9.86 -26.17 18.82
N GLU A 510 10.09 -26.96 19.87
CA GLU A 510 10.29 -28.41 19.75
C GLU A 510 9.08 -29.12 19.15
N THR A 511 7.88 -28.77 19.61
CA THR A 511 6.63 -29.35 19.10
C THR A 511 6.45 -29.03 17.61
N MET A 512 6.63 -27.76 17.23
CA MET A 512 6.53 -27.32 15.83
C MET A 512 7.60 -27.98 14.95
N ARG A 513 8.84 -28.13 15.45
CA ARG A 513 9.90 -28.86 14.73
C ARG A 513 9.48 -30.28 14.40
N ASP A 514 8.86 -30.98 15.35
CA ASP A 514 8.46 -32.38 15.17
C ASP A 514 7.29 -32.52 14.20
N GLU A 515 6.35 -31.56 14.21
CA GLU A 515 5.27 -31.49 13.21
C GLU A 515 5.82 -31.27 11.79
N LEU A 516 6.81 -30.38 11.65
CA LEU A 516 7.41 -30.03 10.36
C LEU A 516 8.36 -31.07 9.81
N GLN A 517 8.82 -32.03 10.63
CA GLN A 517 9.84 -33.01 10.24
C GLN A 517 9.43 -33.84 9.00
N THR A 518 8.12 -34.01 8.79
CA THR A 518 7.56 -34.75 7.65
C THR A 518 7.16 -33.83 6.49
N SER A 519 6.57 -32.67 6.78
CA SER A 519 6.04 -31.77 5.75
C SER A 519 7.08 -30.81 5.16
N ASP A 520 8.00 -30.32 5.99
CA ASP A 520 9.07 -29.39 5.58
C ASP A 520 10.36 -29.64 6.41
N PRO A 521 11.22 -30.56 5.94
CA PRO A 521 12.46 -30.91 6.64
C PRO A 521 13.46 -29.75 6.77
N LEU A 522 13.45 -28.78 5.85
CA LEU A 522 14.37 -27.64 5.89
C LEU A 522 13.95 -26.68 7.01
N ALA A 523 12.64 -26.38 7.09
CA ALA A 523 12.06 -25.56 8.14
C ALA A 523 12.26 -26.17 9.53
N ALA A 524 12.06 -27.49 9.64
CA ALA A 524 12.32 -28.23 10.88
C ALA A 524 13.80 -28.11 11.29
N ALA A 525 14.72 -28.13 10.32
CA ALA A 525 16.14 -28.02 10.58
C ALA A 525 16.55 -26.61 11.07
N THR A 526 15.90 -25.53 10.61
CA THR A 526 16.13 -24.19 11.18
C THR A 526 15.68 -24.09 12.65
N LEU A 527 14.51 -24.66 13.00
CA LEU A 527 14.09 -24.74 14.42
C LEU A 527 15.05 -25.58 15.24
N ALA A 528 15.54 -26.68 14.67
CA ALA A 528 16.54 -27.52 15.33
C ALA A 528 17.81 -26.74 15.64
N ASP A 529 18.29 -25.90 14.72
CA ASP A 529 19.48 -25.07 14.91
C ASP A 529 19.24 -24.01 15.99
N ALA A 530 18.11 -23.30 15.98
CA ALA A 530 17.77 -22.33 17.04
C ALA A 530 17.69 -23.01 18.42
N LEU A 531 17.06 -24.19 18.50
CA LEU A 531 17.01 -24.99 19.73
C LEU A 531 18.40 -25.46 20.17
N ASP A 532 19.26 -25.85 19.24
CA ASP A 532 20.63 -26.28 19.52
C ASP A 532 21.49 -25.11 20.00
N THR A 533 21.40 -23.94 19.36
CA THR A 533 22.04 -22.70 19.81
C THR A 533 21.63 -22.37 21.24
N ALA A 534 20.32 -22.36 21.54
CA ALA A 534 19.82 -22.07 22.89
C ALA A 534 20.32 -23.07 23.94
N ARG A 535 20.42 -24.35 23.56
CA ARG A 535 20.88 -25.44 24.45
C ARG A 535 22.39 -25.40 24.66
N ARG A 536 23.19 -25.14 23.62
CA ARG A 536 24.65 -25.04 23.69
C ARG A 536 25.09 -23.85 24.53
N ALA A 537 24.45 -22.70 24.33
CA ALA A 537 24.65 -21.52 25.16
C ALA A 537 24.08 -21.68 26.58
N ALA A 538 23.21 -22.67 26.80
CA ALA A 538 22.52 -22.90 28.07
C ALA A 538 21.76 -21.67 28.57
N VAL A 539 21.11 -20.91 27.67
CA VAL A 539 20.49 -19.60 27.95
C VAL A 539 19.52 -19.67 29.15
N SER A 540 18.60 -20.64 29.18
CA SER A 540 17.70 -20.82 30.34
C SER A 540 18.45 -21.13 31.65
N GLY A 541 19.56 -21.84 31.57
CA GLY A 541 20.42 -22.16 32.71
C GLY A 541 21.14 -20.92 33.24
N GLN A 542 21.73 -20.13 32.34
CA GLN A 542 22.36 -18.85 32.65
C GLN A 542 21.36 -17.85 33.27
N MET A 543 20.13 -17.75 32.75
CA MET A 543 19.08 -16.89 33.36
C MET A 543 18.76 -17.29 34.81
N ARG A 544 18.66 -18.60 35.09
CA ARG A 544 18.45 -19.10 36.48
C ARG A 544 19.68 -18.89 37.36
N GLU A 545 20.88 -18.92 36.79
CA GLU A 545 22.12 -18.64 37.50
C GLU A 545 22.24 -17.15 37.83
N SER A 546 22.00 -16.26 36.87
CA SER A 546 21.92 -14.82 37.09
C SER A 546 20.91 -14.47 38.20
N SER A 547 19.73 -15.10 38.18
CA SER A 547 18.73 -14.95 39.26
C SER A 547 19.27 -15.36 40.64
N ARG A 548 20.10 -16.41 40.74
CA ARG A 548 20.72 -16.86 42.00
C ARG A 548 21.85 -15.93 42.44
N GLU A 549 22.63 -15.39 41.51
CA GLU A 549 23.69 -14.43 41.79
C GLU A 549 23.10 -13.08 42.24
N LEU A 550 22.02 -12.61 41.61
CA LEU A 550 21.21 -11.48 42.09
C LEU A 550 20.69 -11.76 43.51
N GLU A 551 20.10 -12.94 43.76
CA GLU A 551 19.61 -13.28 45.10
C GLU A 551 20.73 -13.27 46.16
N ALA A 552 21.94 -13.67 45.77
CA ALA A 552 23.13 -13.63 46.63
C ALA A 552 23.75 -12.23 46.79
N ASN A 553 23.18 -11.19 46.16
CA ASN A 553 23.74 -9.84 46.06
C ASN A 553 25.14 -9.82 45.39
N ARG A 554 25.38 -10.74 44.46
CA ARG A 554 26.60 -10.83 43.64
C ARG A 554 26.35 -10.16 42.29
N ILE A 555 26.13 -8.85 42.36
CA ILE A 555 25.64 -8.04 41.23
C ILE A 555 26.64 -8.04 40.06
N GLY A 556 27.95 -8.00 40.32
CA GLY A 556 28.96 -8.04 39.26
C GLY A 556 28.88 -9.32 38.39
N GLN A 557 28.79 -10.49 39.03
CA GLN A 557 28.63 -11.78 38.35
C GLN A 557 27.29 -11.86 37.63
N ALA A 558 26.22 -11.34 38.24
CA ALA A 558 24.92 -11.30 37.59
C ALA A 558 24.94 -10.44 36.31
N THR A 559 25.58 -9.28 36.32
CA THR A 559 25.71 -8.42 35.14
C THR A 559 26.53 -9.07 34.03
N GLU A 560 27.63 -9.74 34.34
CA GLU A 560 28.42 -10.49 33.34
C GLU A 560 27.59 -11.58 32.66
N LEU A 561 26.80 -12.33 33.43
CA LEU A 561 25.87 -13.32 32.88
C LEU A 561 24.77 -12.66 32.05
N GLN A 562 24.24 -11.51 32.47
CA GLN A 562 23.20 -10.78 31.72
C GLN A 562 23.72 -10.23 30.39
N GLU A 563 24.98 -9.77 30.35
CA GLU A 563 25.61 -9.32 29.11
C GLU A 563 25.82 -10.48 28.12
N GLN A 564 26.23 -11.65 28.59
CA GLN A 564 26.31 -12.86 27.75
C GLN A 564 24.91 -13.30 27.28
N LEU A 565 23.91 -13.27 28.16
CA LEU A 565 22.52 -13.60 27.81
C LEU A 565 21.99 -12.70 26.68
N ASP A 566 22.32 -11.41 26.68
CA ASP A 566 21.90 -10.50 25.60
C ASP A 566 22.52 -10.85 24.25
N GLN A 567 23.76 -11.35 24.25
CA GLN A 567 24.45 -11.83 23.04
C GLN A 567 23.84 -13.14 22.56
N ASP A 568 23.66 -14.12 23.45
CA ASP A 568 23.10 -15.43 23.13
C ASP A 568 21.64 -15.31 22.62
N LEU A 569 20.84 -14.41 23.21
CA LEU A 569 19.49 -14.10 22.70
C LEU A 569 19.55 -13.39 21.34
N GLY A 570 20.58 -12.57 21.09
CA GLY A 570 20.84 -11.96 19.79
C GLY A 570 21.10 -13.00 18.71
N GLU A 571 21.94 -14.00 18.98
CA GLU A 571 22.21 -15.12 18.06
C GLU A 571 20.93 -15.92 17.75
N LEU A 572 20.06 -16.14 18.75
CA LEU A 572 18.77 -16.81 18.53
C LEU A 572 17.85 -16.01 17.61
N ILE A 573 17.82 -14.68 17.74
CA ILE A 573 17.07 -13.81 16.84
C ILE A 573 17.63 -13.90 15.43
N ASP A 574 18.95 -13.92 15.27
CA ASP A 574 19.61 -14.04 13.96
C ASP A 574 19.21 -15.34 13.26
N VAL A 575 19.33 -16.49 13.94
CA VAL A 575 18.93 -17.80 13.39
C VAL A 575 17.45 -17.84 13.00
N LEU A 576 16.57 -17.25 13.81
CA LEU A 576 15.12 -17.26 13.57
C LEU A 576 14.66 -16.23 12.53
N SER A 577 15.35 -15.08 12.42
CA SER A 577 14.97 -13.98 11.52
C SER A 577 15.59 -14.14 10.13
N ASN A 578 16.81 -14.67 10.04
CA ASN A 578 17.55 -14.87 8.79
C ASN A 578 17.44 -16.30 8.27
N ARG A 579 16.26 -16.91 8.48
CA ARG A 579 15.96 -18.30 8.11
C ARG A 579 16.34 -18.62 6.65
N ARG A 580 15.98 -17.75 5.70
CA ARG A 580 16.18 -18.02 4.27
C ARG A 580 17.65 -18.09 3.90
N GLU A 581 18.47 -17.21 4.47
CA GLU A 581 19.92 -17.25 4.31
C GLU A 581 20.47 -18.59 4.83
N HIS A 582 20.09 -18.98 6.06
CA HIS A 582 20.52 -20.25 6.65
C HIS A 582 20.02 -21.49 5.90
N GLU A 583 18.83 -21.44 5.29
CA GLU A 583 18.32 -22.50 4.42
C GLU A 583 19.11 -22.60 3.13
N LEU A 584 19.37 -21.47 2.46
CA LEU A 584 20.12 -21.43 1.21
C LEU A 584 21.59 -21.85 1.41
N ASP A 585 22.23 -21.42 2.50
CA ASP A 585 23.58 -21.88 2.88
C ASP A 585 23.60 -23.40 3.13
N ARG A 586 22.59 -23.94 3.84
CA ARG A 586 22.47 -25.38 4.07
C ARG A 586 22.25 -26.15 2.78
N ILE A 587 21.35 -25.69 1.91
CA ILE A 587 21.10 -26.30 0.60
C ILE A 587 22.41 -26.28 -0.22
N ALA A 588 23.11 -25.15 -0.27
CA ALA A 588 24.37 -25.02 -0.99
C ALA A 588 25.43 -26.02 -0.47
N ARG A 589 25.60 -26.14 0.85
CA ARG A 589 26.51 -27.12 1.47
C ARG A 589 26.10 -28.56 1.19
N GLN A 590 24.82 -28.89 1.32
CA GLN A 590 24.32 -30.25 1.09
C GLN A 590 24.38 -30.65 -0.38
N LEU A 591 24.20 -29.71 -1.31
CA LEU A 591 24.42 -29.95 -2.75
C LEU A 591 25.91 -30.08 -3.08
N ASP A 592 26.79 -29.35 -2.39
CA ASP A 592 28.25 -29.51 -2.50
C ASP A 592 28.68 -30.92 -2.06
N ASP A 593 28.17 -31.41 -0.93
CA ASP A 593 28.40 -32.78 -0.44
C ASP A 593 27.89 -33.83 -1.44
N ALA A 594 26.65 -33.66 -1.90
CA ALA A 594 26.01 -34.56 -2.86
C ALA A 594 26.78 -34.62 -4.19
N ALA A 595 27.39 -33.51 -4.62
CA ALA A 595 28.24 -33.48 -5.81
C ALA A 595 29.56 -34.23 -5.61
N GLY A 596 30.13 -34.18 -4.40
CA GLY A 596 31.28 -35.02 -4.02
C GLY A 596 30.95 -36.51 -4.11
N GLU A 597 29.80 -36.92 -3.54
CA GLU A 597 29.30 -38.30 -3.62
C GLU A 597 29.02 -38.73 -5.07
N LEU A 598 28.34 -37.89 -5.85
CA LEU A 598 28.02 -38.17 -7.26
C LEU A 598 29.28 -38.37 -8.11
N LYS A 599 30.29 -37.52 -7.91
CA LYS A 599 31.57 -37.64 -8.61
C LYS A 599 32.30 -38.94 -8.25
N SER A 600 32.20 -39.38 -6.99
CA SER A 600 32.73 -40.68 -6.55
C SER A 600 32.00 -41.85 -7.21
N LEU A 601 30.67 -41.79 -7.27
CA LEU A 601 29.85 -42.81 -7.95
C LEU A 601 30.17 -42.89 -9.45
N GLN A 602 30.30 -41.75 -10.12
CA GLN A 602 30.67 -41.68 -11.54
C GLN A 602 32.04 -42.32 -11.79
N GLY A 603 33.03 -42.03 -10.94
CA GLY A 603 34.36 -42.65 -11.04
C GLY A 603 34.31 -44.17 -10.90
N ARG A 604 33.60 -44.67 -9.87
CA ARG A 604 33.44 -46.11 -9.65
C ARG A 604 32.66 -46.79 -10.78
N GLN A 605 31.63 -46.15 -11.33
CA GLN A 605 30.89 -46.69 -12.46
C GLN A 605 31.76 -46.83 -13.71
N ARG A 606 32.60 -45.82 -14.00
CA ARG A 606 33.56 -45.84 -15.10
C ARG A 606 34.55 -47.00 -14.95
N ASP A 607 35.07 -47.21 -13.74
CA ASP A 607 35.99 -48.31 -13.45
C ASP A 607 35.32 -49.67 -13.65
N ILE A 608 34.08 -49.85 -13.16
CA ILE A 608 33.30 -51.08 -13.35
C ILE A 608 33.02 -51.33 -14.84
N ALA A 609 32.60 -50.30 -15.59
CA ALA A 609 32.33 -50.42 -17.02
C ALA A 609 33.58 -50.86 -17.80
N GLY A 610 34.75 -50.29 -17.49
CA GLY A 610 36.02 -50.69 -18.08
C GLY A 610 36.45 -52.11 -17.72
N GLN A 611 36.21 -52.55 -16.47
CA GLN A 611 36.48 -53.92 -16.04
C GLN A 611 35.53 -54.94 -16.69
N MET A 612 34.25 -54.59 -16.87
CA MET A 612 33.27 -55.45 -17.58
C MET A 612 33.66 -55.62 -19.07
N GLU A 613 34.12 -54.56 -19.72
CA GLU A 613 34.62 -54.62 -21.10
C GLU A 613 35.89 -55.47 -21.20
N ALA A 614 36.84 -55.31 -20.27
CA ALA A 614 38.05 -56.11 -20.22
C ALA A 614 37.74 -57.60 -19.96
N ALA A 615 36.76 -57.90 -19.09
CA ALA A 615 36.29 -59.26 -18.85
C ALA A 615 35.71 -59.89 -20.12
N GLY A 616 34.96 -59.13 -20.91
CA GLY A 616 34.43 -59.59 -22.21
C GLY A 616 35.51 -59.95 -23.23
N GLN A 617 36.71 -59.38 -23.12
CA GLN A 617 37.86 -59.69 -23.97
C GLN A 617 38.70 -60.87 -23.48
N ASN A 618 38.46 -61.38 -22.26
CA ASN A 618 39.20 -62.51 -21.71
C ASN A 618 38.76 -63.82 -22.39
N ALA A 619 39.71 -64.59 -22.93
CA ALA A 619 39.44 -65.83 -23.66
C ALA A 619 39.06 -67.01 -22.73
N ASP A 620 39.41 -66.95 -21.44
CA ASP A 620 39.04 -67.98 -20.46
C ASP A 620 37.64 -67.73 -19.88
N GLU A 621 36.73 -68.67 -20.15
CA GLU A 621 35.32 -68.61 -19.73
C GLU A 621 35.16 -68.71 -18.19
N GLN A 622 36.01 -69.48 -17.51
CA GLN A 622 35.92 -69.62 -16.04
C GLN A 622 36.43 -68.37 -15.33
N GLU A 623 37.51 -67.77 -15.83
CA GLU A 623 37.99 -66.49 -15.30
C GLU A 623 37.00 -65.36 -15.58
N ARG A 624 36.44 -65.29 -16.80
CA ARG A 624 35.42 -64.31 -17.17
C ARG A 624 34.20 -64.38 -16.25
N GLN A 625 33.65 -65.56 -16.00
CA GLN A 625 32.49 -65.72 -15.11
C GLN A 625 32.78 -65.29 -13.67
N ARG A 626 33.98 -65.58 -13.14
CA ARG A 626 34.37 -65.17 -11.79
C ARG A 626 34.52 -63.65 -11.68
N GLU A 627 35.13 -63.02 -12.69
CA GLU A 627 35.31 -61.57 -12.75
C GLU A 627 33.95 -60.87 -12.85
N LEU A 628 33.06 -61.32 -13.75
CA LEU A 628 31.70 -60.79 -13.89
C LEU A 628 30.89 -60.93 -12.60
N GLN A 629 30.95 -62.07 -11.89
CA GLN A 629 30.27 -62.23 -10.60
C GLN A 629 30.77 -61.26 -9.53
N ARG A 630 32.07 -60.93 -9.52
CA ARG A 630 32.62 -59.90 -8.63
C ARG A 630 32.06 -58.53 -9.00
N LEU A 631 32.10 -58.18 -10.28
CA LEU A 631 31.62 -56.90 -10.81
C LEU A 631 30.12 -56.70 -10.59
N THR A 632 29.30 -57.74 -10.71
CA THR A 632 27.87 -57.70 -10.38
C THR A 632 27.64 -57.22 -8.95
N ARG A 633 28.38 -57.75 -7.96
CA ARG A 633 28.23 -57.36 -6.55
C ARG A 633 28.62 -55.90 -6.32
N GLU A 634 29.68 -55.44 -6.99
CA GLU A 634 30.10 -54.04 -6.94
C GLU A 634 29.08 -53.11 -7.61
N GLN A 635 28.48 -53.56 -8.72
CA GLN A 635 27.45 -52.85 -9.47
C GLN A 635 26.15 -52.70 -8.66
N GLN A 636 25.69 -53.76 -7.98
CA GLN A 636 24.52 -53.73 -7.08
C GLN A 636 24.74 -52.77 -5.90
N LYS A 637 25.94 -52.78 -5.30
CA LYS A 637 26.26 -51.84 -4.23
C LYS A 637 26.23 -50.39 -4.72
N LEU A 638 26.76 -50.14 -5.92
CA LEU A 638 26.75 -48.80 -6.51
C LEU A 638 25.33 -48.33 -6.86
N GLU A 639 24.46 -49.25 -7.30
CA GLU A 639 23.04 -48.98 -7.53
C GLU A 639 22.35 -48.52 -6.23
N GLU A 640 22.54 -49.23 -5.11
CA GLU A 640 21.95 -48.87 -3.83
C GLU A 640 22.41 -47.47 -3.36
N GLU A 641 23.71 -47.17 -3.51
CA GLU A 641 24.27 -45.85 -3.19
C GLU A 641 23.67 -44.76 -4.09
N THR A 642 23.52 -45.04 -5.39
CA THR A 642 22.89 -44.13 -6.37
C THR A 642 21.43 -43.85 -6.01
N GLN A 643 20.66 -44.88 -5.62
CA GLN A 643 19.27 -44.70 -5.18
C GLN A 643 19.14 -43.90 -3.88
N ARG A 644 20.09 -44.05 -2.94
CA ARG A 644 20.14 -43.24 -1.71
C ARG A 644 20.42 -41.77 -2.04
N LEU A 645 21.39 -41.52 -2.91
CA LEU A 645 21.74 -40.17 -3.35
C LEU A 645 20.56 -39.52 -4.10
N ARG A 646 19.85 -40.26 -4.96
CA ARG A 646 18.62 -39.80 -5.62
C ARG A 646 17.60 -39.27 -4.62
N ARG A 647 17.23 -40.08 -3.62
CA ARG A 647 16.25 -39.69 -2.58
C ARG A 647 16.71 -38.48 -1.75
N ARG A 648 18.01 -38.28 -1.60
CA ARG A 648 18.56 -37.09 -0.94
C ARG A 648 18.40 -35.85 -1.84
N LEU A 649 18.76 -35.95 -3.11
CA LEU A 649 18.68 -34.85 -4.07
C LEU A 649 17.24 -34.42 -4.39
N GLU A 650 16.28 -35.36 -4.42
CA GLU A 650 14.85 -35.03 -4.51
C GLU A 650 14.37 -34.19 -3.32
N ARG A 651 14.85 -34.48 -2.10
CA ARG A 651 14.55 -33.68 -0.90
C ARG A 651 15.22 -32.31 -0.92
N LEU A 652 16.33 -32.15 -1.64
CA LEU A 652 17.01 -30.87 -1.88
C LEU A 652 16.46 -30.13 -3.10
N GLN A 653 15.29 -30.54 -3.61
CA GLN A 653 14.62 -29.95 -4.76
C GLN A 653 15.42 -30.04 -6.08
N ALA A 654 16.45 -30.90 -6.13
CA ALA A 654 17.23 -31.19 -7.34
C ALA A 654 16.56 -32.30 -8.19
N ASN A 655 15.30 -32.09 -8.54
CA ASN A 655 14.44 -33.10 -9.17
C ASN A 655 15.01 -33.63 -10.50
N ARG A 656 15.53 -32.75 -11.36
CA ARG A 656 16.14 -33.14 -12.65
C ARG A 656 17.35 -34.06 -12.45
N THR A 657 18.21 -33.74 -11.49
CA THR A 657 19.33 -34.60 -11.10
C THR A 657 18.83 -35.95 -10.57
N GLY A 658 17.76 -35.95 -9.78
CA GLY A 658 17.10 -37.15 -9.29
C GLY A 658 16.62 -38.08 -10.42
N GLU A 659 16.00 -37.53 -11.46
CA GLU A 659 15.56 -38.29 -12.65
C GLU A 659 16.74 -38.94 -13.39
N SER A 660 17.83 -38.19 -13.59
CA SER A 660 19.05 -38.71 -14.23
C SER A 660 19.69 -39.83 -13.39
N LEU A 661 19.69 -39.70 -12.05
CA LEU A 661 20.13 -40.78 -11.15
C LEU A 661 19.20 -41.99 -11.18
N SER A 662 17.90 -41.79 -11.39
CA SER A 662 16.95 -42.89 -11.57
C SER A 662 17.27 -43.70 -12.82
N ARG A 663 17.57 -43.02 -13.95
CA ARG A 663 18.00 -43.69 -15.19
C ARG A 663 19.33 -44.43 -15.00
N ALA A 664 20.29 -43.78 -14.35
CA ALA A 664 21.58 -44.40 -14.03
C ALA A 664 21.39 -45.69 -13.21
N GLY A 665 20.58 -45.65 -12.15
CA GLY A 665 20.29 -46.83 -11.32
C GLY A 665 19.64 -47.98 -12.11
N GLN A 666 18.71 -47.69 -13.02
CA GLN A 666 18.10 -48.71 -13.88
C GLN A 666 19.13 -49.36 -14.81
N ASN A 667 20.03 -48.58 -15.39
CA ASN A 667 21.09 -49.08 -16.26
C ASN A 667 22.16 -49.88 -15.48
N MET A 668 22.44 -49.52 -14.22
CA MET A 668 23.28 -50.31 -13.32
C MET A 668 22.64 -51.68 -13.00
N GLN A 669 21.34 -51.72 -12.75
CA GLN A 669 20.60 -52.96 -12.50
C GLN A 669 20.62 -53.88 -13.74
N GLN A 670 20.45 -53.31 -14.93
CA GLN A 670 20.55 -54.04 -16.19
C GLN A 670 21.97 -54.58 -16.43
N ALA A 671 23.00 -53.78 -16.14
CA ALA A 671 24.40 -54.20 -16.24
C ALA A 671 24.71 -55.39 -15.31
N GLY A 672 24.27 -55.32 -14.05
CA GLY A 672 24.41 -56.42 -13.10
C GLY A 672 23.72 -57.70 -13.57
N SER A 673 22.49 -57.57 -14.09
CA SER A 673 21.69 -58.71 -14.59
C SER A 673 22.32 -59.37 -15.83
N ALA A 674 22.86 -58.59 -16.76
CA ALA A 674 23.56 -59.10 -17.93
C ALA A 674 24.87 -59.81 -17.54
N ALA A 675 25.61 -59.25 -16.57
CA ALA A 675 26.81 -59.87 -16.04
C ALA A 675 26.52 -61.21 -15.33
N GLU A 676 25.41 -61.34 -14.60
CA GLU A 676 24.96 -62.60 -14.00
C GLU A 676 24.63 -63.67 -15.04
N GLN A 677 24.11 -63.26 -16.21
CA GLN A 677 23.81 -64.14 -17.34
C GLN A 677 25.05 -64.50 -18.17
N GLY A 678 26.22 -63.95 -17.84
CA GLY A 678 27.48 -64.17 -18.57
C GLY A 678 27.64 -63.34 -19.84
N ASP A 679 26.73 -62.40 -20.13
CA ASP A 679 26.82 -61.49 -21.27
C ASP A 679 27.63 -60.25 -20.92
N ALA A 680 28.95 -60.36 -21.09
CA ALA A 680 29.90 -59.28 -20.76
C ALA A 680 29.70 -58.02 -21.63
N ASN A 681 29.28 -58.17 -22.89
CA ASN A 681 29.12 -57.04 -23.80
C ASN A 681 27.87 -56.23 -23.45
N ALA A 682 26.74 -56.91 -23.24
CA ALA A 682 25.51 -56.24 -22.79
C ALA A 682 25.68 -55.59 -21.40
N ALA A 683 26.45 -56.23 -20.51
CA ALA A 683 26.80 -55.67 -19.21
C ALA A 683 27.64 -54.39 -19.35
N ALA A 684 28.69 -54.41 -20.16
CA ALA A 684 29.56 -53.26 -20.40
C ALA A 684 28.81 -52.09 -21.06
N ASP A 685 27.92 -52.36 -22.02
CA ASP A 685 27.12 -51.32 -22.70
C ASP A 685 26.13 -50.66 -21.74
N SER A 686 25.44 -51.44 -20.91
CA SER A 686 24.53 -50.92 -19.87
C SER A 686 25.29 -50.13 -18.81
N ALA A 687 26.48 -50.61 -18.41
CA ALA A 687 27.34 -49.91 -17.46
C ALA A 687 27.85 -48.56 -18.01
N ARG A 688 28.15 -48.47 -19.30
CA ARG A 688 28.50 -47.21 -19.98
C ARG A 688 27.31 -46.25 -20.10
N GLN A 689 26.10 -46.77 -20.31
CA GLN A 689 24.91 -45.92 -20.31
C GLN A 689 24.66 -45.34 -18.92
N ALA A 690 24.82 -46.14 -17.86
CA ALA A 690 24.76 -45.63 -16.49
C ALA A 690 25.81 -44.55 -16.22
N GLU A 691 27.04 -44.70 -16.73
CA GLU A 691 28.09 -43.68 -16.62
C GLU A 691 27.67 -42.35 -17.27
N ARG A 692 27.07 -42.40 -18.47
CA ARG A 692 26.56 -41.21 -19.18
C ARG A 692 25.45 -40.51 -18.39
N ASP A 693 24.51 -41.28 -17.83
CA ASP A 693 23.42 -40.71 -17.02
C ASP A 693 23.95 -40.07 -15.73
N LEU A 694 24.98 -40.64 -15.10
CA LEU A 694 25.68 -40.03 -13.96
C LEU A 694 26.43 -38.75 -14.34
N GLU A 695 27.02 -38.70 -15.54
CA GLU A 695 27.67 -37.50 -16.06
C GLU A 695 26.66 -36.37 -16.31
N GLU A 696 25.51 -36.69 -16.90
CA GLU A 696 24.40 -35.76 -17.08
C GLU A 696 23.89 -35.25 -15.72
N ALA A 697 23.70 -36.15 -14.75
CA ALA A 697 23.31 -35.79 -13.38
C ALA A 697 24.34 -34.82 -12.76
N ASN A 698 25.64 -35.04 -12.98
CA ASN A 698 26.70 -34.20 -12.43
C ASN A 698 26.68 -32.79 -13.04
N GLN A 699 26.43 -32.66 -14.36
CA GLN A 699 26.26 -31.37 -15.02
C GLN A 699 25.01 -30.62 -14.51
N GLN A 700 23.88 -31.33 -14.38
CA GLN A 700 22.65 -30.75 -13.84
C GLN A 700 22.81 -30.30 -12.38
N LEU A 701 23.50 -31.10 -11.56
CA LEU A 701 23.77 -30.76 -10.16
C LEU A 701 24.71 -29.55 -10.05
N ALA A 702 25.70 -29.42 -10.95
CA ALA A 702 26.58 -28.25 -10.99
C ALA A 702 25.79 -26.95 -11.29
N GLN A 703 24.82 -27.00 -12.20
CA GLN A 703 23.92 -25.88 -12.47
C GLN A 703 23.06 -25.53 -11.25
N GLN A 704 22.46 -26.53 -10.60
CA GLN A 704 21.65 -26.33 -9.40
C GLN A 704 22.46 -25.74 -8.25
N ARG A 705 23.71 -26.19 -8.06
CA ARG A 705 24.64 -25.64 -7.07
C ARG A 705 24.97 -24.18 -7.35
N GLN A 706 25.22 -23.84 -8.60
CA GLN A 706 25.50 -22.46 -8.99
C GLN A 706 24.29 -21.57 -8.72
N GLN A 707 23.08 -22.02 -9.04
CA GLN A 707 21.85 -21.30 -8.73
C GLN A 707 21.68 -21.10 -7.24
N ALA A 708 21.80 -22.15 -6.42
CA ALA A 708 21.68 -22.07 -4.97
C ALA A 708 22.70 -21.09 -4.35
N LYS A 709 23.93 -21.06 -4.87
CA LYS A 709 24.97 -20.10 -4.44
C LYS A 709 24.65 -18.66 -4.86
N GLN A 710 24.10 -18.47 -6.05
CA GLN A 710 23.64 -17.15 -6.48
C GLN A 710 22.48 -16.66 -5.61
N ASP A 711 21.49 -17.51 -5.36
CA ASP A 711 20.35 -17.19 -4.51
C ASP A 711 20.82 -16.82 -3.09
N LEU A 712 21.77 -17.57 -2.52
CA LEU A 712 22.39 -17.23 -1.23
C LEU A 712 23.07 -15.87 -1.26
N LEU A 713 23.92 -15.62 -2.27
CA LEU A 713 24.63 -14.34 -2.41
C LEU A 713 23.66 -13.17 -2.58
N PHE A 714 22.58 -13.35 -3.34
CA PHE A 714 21.55 -12.32 -3.48
C PHE A 714 20.86 -12.04 -2.15
N GLU A 715 20.54 -13.08 -1.36
CA GLU A 715 19.95 -12.90 -0.04
C GLU A 715 20.91 -12.16 0.92
N GLN A 716 22.20 -12.52 0.90
CA GLN A 716 23.24 -11.86 1.68
C GLN A 716 23.45 -10.39 1.27
N LEU A 717 23.48 -10.11 -0.03
CA LEU A 717 23.61 -8.75 -0.56
C LEU A 717 22.38 -7.90 -0.21
N ALA A 718 21.18 -8.46 -0.31
CA ALA A 718 19.95 -7.76 0.07
C ALA A 718 19.94 -7.42 1.57
N ARG A 719 20.40 -8.34 2.42
CA ARG A 719 20.58 -8.10 3.87
C ARG A 719 21.61 -6.99 4.12
N LEU A 720 22.75 -7.02 3.44
CA LEU A 720 23.82 -6.03 3.59
C LEU A 720 23.38 -4.65 3.11
N GLU A 721 22.77 -4.55 1.94
CA GLU A 721 22.21 -3.30 1.40
C GLU A 721 21.25 -2.68 2.41
N HIS A 722 20.36 -3.48 2.96
CA HIS A 722 19.38 -3.01 3.94
C HIS A 722 20.00 -2.63 5.29
N ALA A 723 20.96 -3.41 5.79
CA ALA A 723 21.70 -3.06 7.01
C ALA A 723 22.44 -1.72 6.86
N VAL A 724 23.03 -1.48 5.68
CA VAL A 724 23.67 -0.21 5.34
C VAL A 724 22.65 0.92 5.25
N GLU A 725 21.51 0.74 4.59
CA GLU A 725 20.44 1.73 4.51
C GLU A 725 19.93 2.16 5.90
N GLY A 726 19.68 1.20 6.79
CA GLY A 726 19.24 1.47 8.17
C GLY A 726 20.31 2.19 9.01
N LEU A 727 21.59 1.85 8.82
CA LEU A 727 22.71 2.56 9.46
C LEU A 727 22.86 3.98 8.91
N VAL A 728 22.72 4.17 7.60
CA VAL A 728 22.78 5.48 6.94
C VAL A 728 21.64 6.36 7.44
N ALA A 729 20.40 5.86 7.47
CA ALA A 729 19.24 6.61 7.95
C ALA A 729 19.41 7.06 9.41
N ARG A 730 19.85 6.16 10.30
CA ARG A 730 20.14 6.48 11.71
C ARG A 730 21.30 7.46 11.85
N GLN A 731 22.38 7.30 11.08
CA GLN A 731 23.51 8.22 11.08
C GLN A 731 23.12 9.62 10.58
N GLN A 732 22.23 9.71 9.59
CA GLN A 732 21.67 10.98 9.11
C GLN A 732 20.82 11.66 10.17
N SER A 733 19.94 10.91 10.84
CA SER A 733 19.15 11.41 11.97
C SER A 733 20.04 11.93 13.10
N ALA A 734 21.10 11.19 13.45
CA ALA A 734 22.06 11.61 14.48
C ALA A 734 22.87 12.86 14.05
N LEU A 735 23.22 12.98 12.76
CA LEU A 735 23.88 14.18 12.21
C LEU A 735 22.97 15.41 12.24
N ASP A 736 21.71 15.25 11.87
CA ASP A 736 20.74 16.34 11.85
C ASP A 736 20.41 16.83 13.28
N GLU A 737 20.26 15.93 14.24
CA GLU A 737 20.08 16.31 15.65
C GLU A 737 21.35 16.95 16.25
N SER A 738 22.54 16.48 15.86
CA SER A 738 23.81 17.13 16.26
C SER A 738 23.87 18.58 15.77
N ARG A 739 23.55 18.82 14.49
CA ARG A 739 23.51 20.16 13.88
C ARG A 739 22.50 21.05 14.59
N ARG A 740 21.29 20.54 14.84
CA ARG A 740 20.25 21.28 15.56
C ARG A 740 20.69 21.69 16.96
N LEU A 741 21.31 20.78 17.72
CA LEU A 741 21.82 21.08 19.07
C LEU A 741 22.98 22.09 19.02
N GLU A 742 23.81 22.04 17.98
CA GLU A 742 24.87 23.03 17.76
C GLU A 742 24.30 24.42 17.42
N ASP A 743 23.31 24.51 16.53
CA ASP A 743 22.61 25.77 16.21
C ASP A 743 21.94 26.39 17.44
N LEU A 744 21.31 25.56 18.29
CA LEU A 744 20.70 26.00 19.55
C LEU A 744 21.76 26.49 20.56
N ARG A 745 22.93 25.86 20.60
CA ARG A 745 24.05 26.30 21.44
C ARG A 745 24.61 27.65 20.97
N ASP A 746 24.72 27.85 19.67
CA ASP A 746 25.28 29.07 19.07
C ASP A 746 24.32 30.26 19.18
N GLY A 747 22.99 30.01 19.26
CA GLY A 747 21.97 31.03 19.51
C GLY A 747 21.90 31.55 20.95
N ASP A 748 21.83 30.66 21.95
CA ASP A 748 21.59 31.00 23.37
C ASP A 748 22.86 30.94 24.26
N GLY A 749 23.99 30.48 23.72
CA GLY A 749 25.30 30.42 24.39
C GLY A 749 25.48 29.28 25.40
N MET A 750 24.40 28.67 25.92
CA MET A 750 24.43 27.50 26.81
C MET A 750 23.26 26.55 26.52
N LEU A 751 23.51 25.25 26.47
CA LEU A 751 22.46 24.24 26.37
C LEU A 751 21.71 24.08 27.70
N THR A 752 20.38 23.95 27.64
CA THR A 752 19.53 23.64 28.80
C THR A 752 19.80 22.24 29.35
N ARG A 753 19.30 21.94 30.56
CA ARG A 753 19.43 20.60 31.16
C ARG A 753 18.80 19.49 30.30
N ALA A 754 17.67 19.77 29.66
CA ALA A 754 17.01 18.81 28.76
C ALA A 754 17.83 18.59 27.49
N GLN A 755 18.36 19.65 26.87
CA GLN A 755 19.21 19.53 25.68
C GLN A 755 20.54 18.83 25.98
N ASN A 756 21.11 19.03 27.18
CA ASN A 756 22.30 18.27 27.60
C ASN A 756 22.01 16.76 27.77
N ALA A 757 20.80 16.39 28.19
CA ALA A 757 20.39 14.98 28.21
C ALA A 757 20.26 14.43 26.78
N SER A 758 19.73 15.22 25.84
CA SER A 758 19.70 14.86 24.41
C SER A 758 21.11 14.67 23.83
N VAL A 759 22.09 15.49 24.21
CA VAL A 759 23.51 15.30 23.82
C VAL A 759 24.06 13.96 24.35
N GLN A 760 23.70 13.58 25.58
CA GLN A 760 24.14 12.30 26.15
C GLN A 760 23.54 11.10 25.40
N LEU A 761 22.22 11.14 25.12
CA LEU A 761 21.54 10.12 24.33
C LEU A 761 22.13 10.02 22.92
N LEU A 762 22.39 11.16 22.27
CA LEU A 762 23.00 11.21 20.95
C LEU A 762 24.42 10.63 20.96
N ALA A 763 25.20 10.86 22.02
CA ALA A 763 26.53 10.29 22.18
C ALA A 763 26.49 8.76 22.38
N GLU A 764 25.47 8.24 23.07
CA GLU A 764 25.24 6.80 23.20
C GLU A 764 24.81 6.19 21.87
N GLU A 765 23.86 6.81 21.17
CA GLU A 765 23.40 6.39 19.85
C GLU A 765 24.56 6.36 18.84
N GLN A 766 25.42 7.38 18.82
CA GLN A 766 26.62 7.41 17.97
C GLN A 766 27.64 6.31 18.32
N ARG A 767 27.79 5.95 19.60
CA ARG A 767 28.67 4.84 19.99
C ARG A 767 28.12 3.50 19.54
N THR A 768 26.81 3.31 19.65
CA THR A 768 26.11 2.11 19.18
C THR A 768 26.23 2.00 17.66
N LEU A 769 25.94 3.07 16.92
CA LEU A 769 26.15 3.15 15.46
C LEU A 769 27.60 2.82 15.07
N ALA A 770 28.59 3.38 15.77
CA ALA A 770 29.99 3.11 15.48
C ALA A 770 30.40 1.65 15.79
N ALA A 771 29.77 1.00 16.77
CA ALA A 771 29.98 -0.41 17.07
C ALA A 771 29.34 -1.31 16.01
N GLU A 772 28.10 -1.02 15.61
CA GLU A 772 27.38 -1.74 14.56
C GLU A 772 28.05 -1.62 13.19
N VAL A 773 28.53 -0.42 12.81
CA VAL A 773 29.29 -0.21 11.58
C VAL A 773 30.60 -1.00 11.58
N ARG A 774 31.29 -1.09 12.74
CA ARG A 774 32.49 -1.93 12.86
C ARG A 774 32.15 -3.41 12.73
N GLY A 775 31.08 -3.87 13.38
CA GLY A 775 30.60 -5.24 13.25
C GLY A 775 30.31 -5.61 11.79
N LEU A 776 29.58 -4.74 11.07
CA LEU A 776 29.29 -4.95 9.65
C LEU A 776 30.55 -4.93 8.78
N ALA A 777 31.52 -4.08 9.09
CA ALA A 777 32.79 -4.04 8.37
C ALA A 777 33.63 -5.31 8.58
N ASP A 778 33.60 -5.87 9.79
CA ASP A 778 34.26 -7.14 10.11
C ASP A 778 33.57 -8.32 9.41
N GLU A 779 32.23 -8.34 9.35
CA GLU A 779 31.44 -9.33 8.59
C GLU A 779 31.73 -9.28 7.08
N LEU A 780 31.90 -8.09 6.50
CA LEU A 780 32.24 -7.92 5.08
C LEU A 780 33.69 -8.30 4.74
N ALA A 781 34.57 -8.30 5.75
CA ALA A 781 35.99 -8.64 5.58
C ALA A 781 36.28 -10.15 5.75
N SER A 782 35.38 -10.88 6.42
CA SER A 782 35.43 -12.34 6.59
C SER A 782 34.87 -13.09 5.39
#